data_AF-A0A976LHV7-F1
#
_entry.id   AF-A0A976LHV7-F1
#
_cell.length_a   1.000
_cell.length_b   1.000
_cell.length_c   1.000
_cell.angle_alpha   90.00
_cell.angle_beta   90.00
_cell.angle_gamma   90.00
#
_symmetry.space_group_name_H-M   'P 1'
#
loop_
_entity.id
_entity.type
_entity.pdbx_description
1 polymer ?
#
loop_
_entity_poly.entity_id
_entity_poly.type
_entity_poly.pdbx_seq_one_letter_code
_entity_poly.pdbx_strand_id
1 'polypeptide(L)'
;MSRCARGRFAEAVIVRLHDCAHLRRHRSMLLVNRLLSRITSQELTAARKAAEGLRVQAPRVGLVRATLDDAKGERLTLSFELSANRTGGMVIESRCSCSVGQQGRPCEHLVVVLLEIENRGLFSSIREQTPVILKSIPAETVDDDAAEESNPSGISPTRAAVVRQPPWANELEERRRLVEPAVRINHMRVTDARRGAGMLVFLIDLVGSTESNCAIVKPCRMQLDVVGNVCGRPRPITLGEIDGEPLDSTERMLISRLLGALGCGDDGAVRRGDAGRITRIAITPASAGIHLSHLCETGRLFLQPDPRRSPEVVIPLAWDNGRAWRFALVLDPDDVPSASDDDEDVLPPRPAKARLRGMLVRGSQRMALDQPKAVLRSGLVIFADRIALLESDESSAWLDQFERRGPIELASSHVDGLIERLAGMCDMPRIELPAWTGWKIESAAPIPRLVLDDGLPVNSEELDDELPSRTGRRRKKATKTQLAGHVWFDYGGLRIAAHDPSGGAVDQVRHLLVRRNRIAERSALSVLAACGAVTPKEDGEPSTHHVEFARNRLDSAAPQMASEGWEVEVSGKRYRPAGTFSWHVASGIDWFELSGSFNFDGIEVGMPSLLEAIERGDSSVQLPDGSLGILPADWARQMAPMIELAQRSDGKLRYGRIQVALLDALLAGQPRTEVDEAFEKIREELSRGEQPDAIEEPEGFKGTLRHYQREGLGWLAFLESLGVGGCLADDMGLGKTVQVLALLVRRQAVMREQGVPHRPSMVVVPKSLIFNWMQEAAKFTPSLRVHNHTGQTRAEGTQSLADTDLILTTYGTLRRDALQHREFEFDYVVLDEAQAIKNATSQAAKACRLLRARHRLAVTGTPVENHIGELWSIFEFLNPGQLGSSGRLKRFLMGGRGGSASGVVARAVRPYLLRRTKSQVLTDLPEKTEQTLFCELTGPQRIAYDELKEHYRRELSGRIGKLGIGRSKIAVLEALLRLRQTACHQGLVDPARLDEPCAKLETLIEQLDEVILEGHKVLVFSQFTSFLAILRRLLEARGMPYEYLDGKTTDRQSRVEHFQDDPECKLFLVSLKAGGQGLNLTAADYIYILDPWWNPAVEAQAVDRAHRIGQTRKVFAYRLIARDTVEEKILALQDRKRDLADSIVRADESVISSLTAEDVELLFS
;
A
#
# COMPACT_ATOMS: atom_id res chain seq x y z
N MET A 1 12.20 34.64 39.21
CA MET A 1 12.64 34.72 40.62
C MET A 1 13.37 33.40 40.93
N SER A 2 14.70 33.32 41.06
CA SER A 2 15.61 33.84 42.12
C SER A 2 15.38 33.14 43.48
N ARG A 3 16.34 32.53 44.20
CA ARG A 3 17.84 32.48 44.20
C ARG A 3 18.29 31.01 44.55
N CYS A 4 19.55 30.53 44.62
CA CYS A 4 20.96 30.98 44.48
C CYS A 4 21.84 29.73 44.12
N ALA A 5 23.01 29.82 43.45
CA ALA A 5 24.41 29.90 43.97
C ALA A 5 24.85 28.77 44.97
N ARG A 6 26.05 28.15 44.91
CA ARG A 6 27.37 28.39 44.22
C ARG A 6 27.96 27.02 43.77
N GLY A 7 28.67 26.82 42.64
CA GLY A 7 30.07 27.22 42.30
C GLY A 7 31.01 25.98 42.28
N ARG A 8 32.23 25.90 41.71
CA ARG A 8 32.99 26.71 40.71
C ARG A 8 34.29 25.93 40.28
N PHE A 9 34.73 26.03 39.02
CA PHE A 9 36.10 25.77 38.44
C PHE A 9 36.86 24.43 38.64
N ALA A 10 37.01 23.68 37.54
CA ALA A 10 38.23 23.41 36.73
C ALA A 10 39.64 23.07 37.31
N GLU A 11 40.37 22.26 36.50
CA GLU A 11 41.84 22.10 36.30
C GLU A 11 42.74 21.23 37.23
N ALA A 12 43.63 20.47 36.55
CA ALA A 12 45.02 20.04 36.88
C ALA A 12 45.36 19.24 38.18
N VAL A 13 46.50 18.51 38.30
CA VAL A 13 47.22 17.51 37.43
C VAL A 13 48.43 16.93 38.22
N ILE A 14 48.53 15.59 38.38
CA ILE A 14 49.73 14.81 38.85
C ILE A 14 50.17 15.08 40.34
N VAL A 15 50.55 14.11 41.21
CA VAL A 15 51.86 13.43 41.39
C VAL A 15 51.76 12.15 42.29
N ARG A 16 52.28 11.02 41.76
CA ARG A 16 53.01 9.85 42.36
C ARG A 16 52.89 9.42 43.85
N LEU A 17 52.43 8.16 44.03
CA LEU A 17 53.10 6.95 44.61
C LEU A 17 53.69 6.87 46.04
N HIS A 18 53.84 5.60 46.49
CA HIS A 18 54.38 5.05 47.77
C HIS A 18 53.42 5.14 48.99
N ASP A 19 53.21 4.09 49.82
CA ASP A 19 53.73 2.70 49.91
C ASP A 19 52.56 1.68 50.05
N CYS A 20 52.62 0.37 49.79
CA CYS A 20 53.66 -0.69 49.89
C CYS A 20 54.10 -1.04 51.32
N ALA A 21 53.26 -1.69 52.14
CA ALA A 21 53.06 -3.13 51.96
C ALA A 21 51.65 -3.69 52.27
N HIS A 22 50.86 -3.06 53.15
CA HIS A 22 49.63 -3.67 53.70
C HIS A 22 48.53 -4.00 52.67
N LEU A 23 48.46 -3.24 51.56
CA LEU A 23 47.42 -3.42 50.53
C LEU A 23 47.51 -4.73 49.73
N ARG A 24 48.61 -5.50 49.81
CA ARG A 24 48.77 -6.74 49.02
C ARG A 24 47.90 -7.91 49.49
N ARG A 25 47.52 -7.98 50.77
CA ARG A 25 46.65 -9.07 51.28
C ARG A 25 45.15 -8.85 51.05
N HIS A 26 44.72 -7.63 50.74
CA HIS A 26 43.29 -7.31 50.58
C HIS A 26 42.79 -7.38 49.11
N ARG A 27 43.70 -7.46 48.14
CA ARG A 27 43.36 -7.38 46.70
C ARG A 27 43.05 -8.72 46.03
N SER A 28 43.57 -9.84 46.53
CA SER A 28 43.32 -11.17 45.95
C SER A 28 41.96 -11.76 46.38
N MET A 29 41.54 -11.51 47.62
CA MET A 29 40.27 -11.99 48.21
C MET A 29 39.02 -11.75 47.35
N LEU A 30 39.00 -10.70 46.53
CA LEU A 30 37.84 -10.34 45.69
C LEU A 30 37.52 -11.38 44.61
N LEU A 31 38.51 -12.14 44.14
CA LEU A 31 38.30 -13.19 43.15
C LEU A 31 37.64 -14.42 43.80
N VAL A 32 38.20 -14.89 44.92
CA VAL A 32 37.71 -16.09 45.61
C VAL A 32 36.40 -15.83 46.35
N ASN A 33 36.17 -14.64 46.94
CA ASN A 33 34.87 -14.30 47.54
C ASN A 33 33.70 -14.34 46.53
N ARG A 34 33.94 -14.11 45.23
CA ARG A 34 32.91 -14.26 44.19
C ARG A 34 32.61 -15.72 43.82
N LEU A 35 33.56 -16.64 44.00
CA LEU A 35 33.32 -18.08 43.86
C LEU A 35 32.64 -18.64 45.11
N LEU A 36 33.08 -18.20 46.29
CA LEU A 36 32.50 -18.59 47.58
C LEU A 36 31.05 -18.12 47.77
N SER A 37 30.59 -17.08 47.08
CA SER A 37 29.19 -16.59 47.18
C SER A 37 28.14 -17.54 46.59
N ARG A 38 28.56 -18.65 45.95
CA ARG A 38 27.68 -19.73 45.46
C ARG A 38 27.64 -20.97 46.37
N ILE A 39 28.28 -20.92 47.55
CA ILE A 39 28.40 -22.02 48.52
C ILE A 39 27.75 -21.58 49.84
N THR A 40 27.03 -22.46 50.53
CA THR A 40 26.35 -22.10 51.78
C THR A 40 27.34 -21.93 52.93
N SER A 41 26.97 -21.13 53.93
CA SER A 41 27.81 -20.84 55.11
C SER A 41 28.10 -22.05 55.99
N GLN A 42 27.28 -23.12 55.92
CA GLN A 42 27.57 -24.39 56.58
C GLN A 42 28.67 -25.17 55.86
N GLU A 43 28.58 -25.34 54.53
CA GLU A 43 29.61 -26.02 53.71
C GLU A 43 30.97 -25.31 53.85
N LEU A 44 30.97 -23.98 53.81
CA LEU A 44 32.16 -23.15 53.99
C LEU A 44 32.83 -23.32 55.36
N THR A 45 32.05 -23.67 56.39
CA THR A 45 32.53 -23.91 57.75
C THR A 45 33.03 -25.35 57.91
N ALA A 46 32.42 -26.32 57.22
CA ALA A 46 32.89 -27.70 57.17
C ALA A 46 34.24 -27.82 56.44
N ALA A 47 34.33 -27.26 55.23
CA ALA A 47 35.55 -27.30 54.41
C ALA A 47 36.75 -26.65 55.11
N ARG A 48 36.53 -25.55 55.85
CA ARG A 48 37.58 -24.92 56.67
C ARG A 48 38.08 -25.81 57.82
N LYS A 49 37.25 -26.72 58.33
CA LYS A 49 37.60 -27.64 59.41
C LYS A 49 38.29 -28.90 58.91
N ALA A 50 38.08 -29.29 57.65
CA ALA A 50 38.84 -30.33 56.97
C ALA A 50 40.24 -29.87 56.52
N ALA A 51 40.42 -28.56 56.30
CA ALA A 51 41.65 -27.99 55.74
C ALA A 51 42.91 -28.14 56.63
N GLU A 52 42.77 -28.34 57.95
CA GLU A 52 43.89 -28.32 58.90
C GLU A 52 44.88 -29.51 58.77
N GLY A 53 44.57 -30.52 57.94
CA GLY A 53 45.44 -31.69 57.71
C GLY A 53 46.13 -31.78 56.34
N LEU A 54 45.76 -30.96 55.34
CA LEU A 54 46.02 -31.25 53.93
C LEU A 54 47.37 -30.73 53.40
N ARG A 55 48.19 -31.62 52.82
CA ARG A 55 49.54 -31.30 52.28
C ARG A 55 49.57 -31.19 50.74
N VAL A 56 49.33 -29.99 50.22
CA VAL A 56 49.40 -29.73 48.76
C VAL A 56 50.86 -29.60 48.27
N GLN A 57 51.28 -30.52 47.39
CA GLN A 57 52.46 -30.36 46.51
C GLN A 57 52.00 -29.86 45.13
N ALA A 58 52.74 -28.93 44.51
CA ALA A 58 52.39 -28.34 43.21
C ALA A 58 53.65 -27.86 42.43
N PRO A 59 54.02 -28.50 41.30
CA PRO A 59 55.26 -28.21 40.59
C PRO A 59 55.09 -27.23 39.40
N ARG A 60 55.01 -25.92 39.70
CA ARG A 60 54.95 -24.79 38.73
C ARG A 60 53.69 -24.74 37.83
N VAL A 61 53.60 -23.65 37.05
CA VAL A 61 52.39 -23.21 36.34
C VAL A 61 52.25 -23.90 34.97
N GLY A 62 51.03 -24.33 34.65
CA GLY A 62 50.67 -25.09 33.46
C GLY A 62 49.51 -26.01 33.83
N LEU A 63 49.84 -27.24 34.22
CA LEU A 63 48.93 -28.24 34.77
C LEU A 63 49.32 -28.54 36.23
N VAL A 64 48.45 -28.22 37.19
CA VAL A 64 48.69 -28.51 38.61
C VAL A 64 47.96 -29.81 38.98
N ARG A 65 48.72 -30.81 39.44
CA ARG A 65 48.18 -32.02 40.08
C ARG A 65 48.46 -31.95 41.58
N ALA A 66 47.42 -32.13 42.39
CA ALA A 66 47.46 -32.23 43.83
C ALA A 66 46.81 -33.54 44.28
N THR A 67 47.49 -34.30 45.14
CA THR A 67 46.92 -35.43 45.88
C THR A 67 46.48 -34.95 47.26
N LEU A 68 45.30 -35.39 47.69
CA LEU A 68 44.65 -35.01 48.94
C LEU A 68 44.22 -36.30 49.64
N ASP A 69 44.59 -36.47 50.91
CA ASP A 69 44.08 -37.58 51.73
C ASP A 69 42.81 -37.08 52.46
N ASP A 70 41.65 -37.71 52.26
CA ASP A 70 40.40 -37.37 52.97
C ASP A 70 40.51 -37.68 54.48
N ALA A 71 39.61 -37.12 55.30
CA ALA A 71 39.47 -37.43 56.72
C ALA A 71 39.18 -38.92 57.02
N LYS A 72 38.83 -39.72 56.00
CA LYS A 72 38.70 -41.19 56.07
C LYS A 72 39.97 -41.97 55.63
N GLY A 73 40.99 -41.29 55.11
CA GLY A 73 42.26 -41.89 54.68
C GLY A 73 42.33 -42.31 53.20
N GLU A 74 41.34 -41.96 52.38
CA GLU A 74 41.35 -42.24 50.94
C GLU A 74 42.12 -41.18 50.14
N ARG A 75 42.90 -41.62 49.13
CA ARG A 75 43.68 -40.75 48.25
C ARG A 75 42.86 -40.21 47.08
N LEU A 76 42.46 -38.96 47.19
CA LEU A 76 41.84 -38.20 46.11
C LEU A 76 42.91 -37.53 45.23
N THR A 77 42.71 -37.56 43.92
CA THR A 77 43.57 -36.87 42.95
C THR A 77 42.78 -35.73 42.30
N LEU A 78 43.35 -34.53 42.32
CA LEU A 78 42.80 -33.34 41.69
C LEU A 78 43.81 -32.78 40.69
N SER A 79 43.40 -32.61 39.44
CA SER A 79 44.21 -31.98 38.39
C SER A 79 43.45 -30.79 37.79
N PHE A 80 44.09 -29.62 37.70
CA PHE A 80 43.50 -28.48 37.01
C PHE A 80 44.50 -27.73 36.14
N GLU A 81 43.99 -27.13 35.07
CA GLU A 81 44.74 -26.46 34.01
C GLU A 81 44.23 -25.03 33.84
N LEU A 82 45.14 -24.11 33.49
CA LEU A 82 44.87 -22.68 33.36
C LEU A 82 45.12 -22.23 31.92
N SER A 83 44.05 -21.85 31.22
CA SER A 83 44.11 -21.32 29.85
C SER A 83 43.53 -19.91 29.75
N ALA A 84 44.02 -19.12 28.79
CA ALA A 84 43.48 -17.80 28.47
C ALA A 84 42.66 -17.89 27.17
N ASN A 85 41.48 -17.27 27.13
CA ASN A 85 40.64 -17.26 25.94
C ASN A 85 40.96 -16.06 25.02
N ARG A 86 40.49 -16.12 23.77
CA ARG A 86 40.73 -15.07 22.75
C ARG A 86 40.14 -13.70 23.09
N THR A 87 39.23 -13.59 24.07
CA THR A 87 38.64 -12.31 24.52
C THR A 87 39.29 -11.74 25.80
N GLY A 88 40.38 -12.33 26.28
CA GLY A 88 41.12 -11.84 27.45
C GLY A 88 40.56 -12.27 28.81
N GLY A 89 39.62 -13.23 28.82
CA GLY A 89 39.21 -13.96 30.02
C GLY A 89 40.12 -15.16 30.29
N MET A 90 40.01 -15.71 31.50
CA MET A 90 40.75 -16.91 31.92
C MET A 90 39.79 -18.07 32.18
N VAL A 91 40.15 -19.27 31.76
CA VAL A 91 39.39 -20.50 31.99
C VAL A 91 40.22 -21.41 32.90
N ILE A 92 39.59 -21.90 33.96
CA ILE A 92 40.14 -22.94 34.84
C ILE A 92 39.39 -24.22 34.52
N GLU A 93 40.08 -25.21 33.95
CA GLU A 93 39.50 -26.53 33.70
C GLU A 93 39.98 -27.50 34.80
N SER A 94 39.06 -28.16 35.48
CA SER A 94 39.33 -28.93 36.71
C SER A 94 38.75 -30.34 36.65
N ARG A 95 39.51 -31.33 37.11
CA ARG A 95 39.09 -32.72 37.29
C ARG A 95 39.45 -33.16 38.71
N CYS A 96 38.53 -33.82 39.41
CA CYS A 96 38.77 -34.36 40.74
C CYS A 96 38.10 -35.72 40.89
N SER A 97 38.81 -36.69 41.46
CA SER A 97 38.33 -38.06 41.64
C SER A 97 37.30 -38.25 42.77
N CYS A 98 36.87 -37.19 43.46
CA CYS A 98 35.74 -37.28 44.39
C CYS A 98 34.40 -37.33 43.64
N SER A 99 33.38 -37.91 44.26
CA SER A 99 32.05 -38.14 43.66
C SER A 99 31.38 -36.87 43.09
N VAL A 100 31.57 -35.71 43.73
CA VAL A 100 31.06 -34.42 43.23
C VAL A 100 31.86 -33.92 42.01
N GLY A 101 33.18 -34.14 42.00
CA GLY A 101 34.05 -33.76 40.88
C GLY A 101 33.82 -34.63 39.63
N GLN A 102 33.59 -35.92 39.82
CA GLN A 102 33.20 -36.85 38.75
C GLN A 102 31.89 -36.44 38.05
N GLN A 103 30.97 -35.78 38.74
CA GLN A 103 29.72 -35.25 38.17
C GLN A 103 29.89 -33.92 37.42
N GLY A 104 31.12 -33.47 37.16
CA GLY A 104 31.39 -32.21 36.46
C GLY A 104 31.00 -30.97 37.26
N ARG A 105 31.00 -31.04 38.60
CA ARG A 105 30.63 -29.94 39.51
C ARG A 105 31.84 -29.49 40.35
N PRO A 106 31.93 -28.20 40.71
CA PRO A 106 32.99 -27.70 41.59
C PRO A 106 32.81 -28.29 43.00
N CYS A 107 33.80 -29.06 43.44
CA CYS A 107 33.82 -29.75 44.74
C CYS A 107 34.62 -28.96 45.79
N GLU A 108 34.40 -29.24 47.08
CA GLU A 108 35.12 -28.59 48.19
C GLU A 108 36.65 -28.73 48.08
N HIS A 109 37.14 -29.88 47.61
CA HIS A 109 38.55 -30.14 47.34
C HIS A 109 39.19 -29.12 46.37
N LEU A 110 38.44 -28.66 45.36
CA LEU A 110 38.89 -27.63 44.42
C LEU A 110 39.00 -26.26 45.12
N VAL A 111 38.05 -25.93 46.00
CA VAL A 111 38.05 -24.68 46.77
C VAL A 111 39.24 -24.64 47.73
N VAL A 112 39.54 -25.75 48.43
CA VAL A 112 40.70 -25.87 49.32
C VAL A 112 42.02 -25.71 48.54
N VAL A 113 42.16 -26.36 47.38
CA VAL A 113 43.37 -26.23 46.54
C VAL A 113 43.54 -24.80 46.01
N LEU A 114 42.47 -24.13 45.58
CA LEU A 114 42.53 -22.74 45.12
C LEU A 114 42.90 -21.77 46.24
N LEU A 115 42.35 -21.95 47.46
CA LEU A 115 42.70 -21.16 48.65
C LEU A 115 44.17 -21.31 49.05
N GLU A 116 44.72 -22.53 49.02
CA GLU A 116 46.13 -22.76 49.36
C GLU A 116 47.09 -22.19 48.29
N ILE A 117 46.66 -22.15 47.03
CA ILE A 117 47.40 -21.52 45.93
C ILE A 117 47.35 -19.98 46.01
N GLU A 118 46.24 -19.40 46.52
CA GLU A 118 46.15 -17.98 46.85
C GLU A 118 47.05 -17.62 48.06
N ASN A 119 47.06 -18.44 49.12
CA ASN A 119 47.96 -18.29 50.28
C ASN A 119 49.45 -18.28 49.85
N ARG A 120 49.81 -19.09 48.84
CA ARG A 120 51.16 -19.12 48.26
C ARG A 120 51.42 -18.00 47.23
N GLY A 121 50.46 -17.10 47.00
CA GLY A 121 50.61 -15.86 46.21
C GLY A 121 50.63 -16.03 44.69
N LEU A 122 50.26 -17.21 44.18
CA LEU A 122 50.51 -17.59 42.78
C LEU A 122 49.61 -16.89 41.74
N PHE A 123 48.46 -16.34 42.15
CA PHE A 123 47.55 -15.60 41.27
C PHE A 123 47.90 -14.10 41.10
N SER A 124 49.04 -13.65 41.63
CA SER A 124 49.42 -12.22 41.71
C SER A 124 49.71 -11.51 40.37
N SER A 125 49.63 -12.21 39.24
CA SER A 125 49.81 -11.68 37.88
C SER A 125 48.51 -11.34 37.13
N ILE A 126 47.34 -11.68 37.69
CA ILE A 126 46.03 -11.51 37.03
C ILE A 126 45.48 -10.10 37.26
N ARG A 127 44.88 -9.47 36.23
CA ARG A 127 44.30 -8.11 36.33
C ARG A 127 42.93 -8.15 37.01
N GLU A 128 42.61 -7.13 37.82
CA GLU A 128 41.41 -7.02 38.68
C GLU A 128 40.05 -7.18 37.95
N GLN A 129 40.00 -7.06 36.61
CA GLN A 129 38.77 -7.17 35.80
C GLN A 129 38.75 -8.39 34.85
N THR A 130 39.68 -9.33 34.99
CA THR A 130 39.73 -10.55 34.16
C THR A 130 38.52 -11.46 34.49
N PRO A 131 37.60 -11.74 33.56
CA PRO A 131 36.52 -12.70 33.83
C PRO A 131 37.10 -14.12 33.91
N VAL A 132 36.72 -14.86 34.96
CA VAL A 132 37.21 -16.22 35.20
C VAL A 132 36.04 -17.20 35.06
N ILE A 133 36.18 -18.17 34.16
CA ILE A 133 35.21 -19.24 33.92
C ILE A 133 35.77 -20.54 34.48
N LEU A 134 35.04 -21.16 35.41
CA LEU A 134 35.38 -22.47 35.96
C LEU A 134 34.60 -23.56 35.23
N LYS A 135 35.31 -24.52 34.65
CA LYS A 135 34.74 -25.75 34.11
C LYS A 135 35.22 -26.93 34.95
N SER A 136 34.31 -27.75 35.42
CA SER A 136 34.63 -29.03 36.04
C SER A 136 34.27 -30.14 35.06
N ILE A 137 35.24 -31.00 34.75
CA ILE A 137 35.12 -32.07 33.76
C ILE A 137 35.10 -33.40 34.52
N PRO A 138 34.19 -34.34 34.18
CA PRO A 138 34.20 -35.69 34.73
C PRO A 138 35.58 -36.36 34.66
N ALA A 139 35.88 -37.19 35.66
CA ALA A 139 36.96 -38.16 35.59
C ALA A 139 36.37 -39.48 35.09
N GLU A 140 36.58 -39.76 33.79
CA GLU A 140 36.21 -41.04 33.17
C GLU A 140 36.94 -42.20 33.85
N THR A 141 36.26 -43.34 33.98
CA THR A 141 36.82 -44.54 34.60
C THR A 141 37.88 -45.18 33.71
N VAL A 142 38.93 -45.72 34.35
CA VAL A 142 39.81 -46.70 33.74
C VAL A 142 39.28 -48.05 34.22
N ASP A 143 38.57 -48.76 33.34
CA ASP A 143 37.99 -50.06 33.65
C ASP A 143 38.88 -51.18 33.07
N ASP A 144 39.31 -52.09 33.94
CA ASP A 144 40.00 -53.35 33.60
C ASP A 144 38.99 -54.42 33.12
N ASP A 145 39.47 -55.46 32.44
CA ASP A 145 38.64 -56.53 31.85
C ASP A 145 37.93 -57.45 32.88
N ALA A 146 36.64 -57.78 32.63
CA ALA A 146 36.10 -59.16 32.70
C ALA A 146 34.58 -59.26 32.43
N ALA A 147 34.17 -60.28 31.63
CA ALA A 147 32.94 -61.10 31.71
C ALA A 147 31.52 -60.42 31.74
N GLU A 148 30.43 -61.00 31.20
CA GLU A 148 30.24 -62.18 30.34
C GLU A 148 28.95 -62.03 29.48
N GLU A 149 28.59 -63.08 28.73
CA GLU A 149 27.50 -63.14 27.74
C GLU A 149 26.08 -62.87 28.32
N SER A 150 25.01 -62.59 27.56
CA SER A 150 24.71 -63.00 26.17
C SER A 150 23.62 -62.13 25.52
N ASN A 151 23.57 -62.09 24.18
CA ASN A 151 22.47 -61.53 23.41
C ASN A 151 22.38 -62.20 22.00
N PRO A 152 21.33 -62.99 21.69
CA PRO A 152 21.31 -63.81 20.47
C PRO A 152 20.71 -63.11 19.24
N SER A 153 21.50 -63.10 18.16
CA SER A 153 21.14 -62.78 16.76
C SER A 153 20.77 -61.31 16.41
N GLY A 154 21.24 -60.75 15.29
CA GLY A 154 22.19 -61.36 14.35
C GLY A 154 22.38 -60.71 12.97
N ILE A 155 22.47 -59.38 12.83
CA ILE A 155 22.97 -58.74 11.60
C ILE A 155 23.99 -57.65 11.97
N SER A 156 25.21 -57.75 11.42
CA SER A 156 26.30 -56.84 11.77
C SER A 156 26.36 -55.60 10.88
N PRO A 157 26.46 -54.38 11.44
CA PRO A 157 27.20 -53.30 10.80
C PRO A 157 28.70 -53.63 10.89
N THR A 158 29.39 -53.68 9.76
CA THR A 158 30.86 -53.86 9.74
C THR A 158 31.55 -52.73 10.49
N ARG A 159 32.55 -53.06 11.33
CA ARG A 159 33.46 -52.09 11.96
C ARG A 159 34.02 -51.14 10.90
N ALA A 160 33.56 -49.88 10.90
CA ALA A 160 34.30 -48.82 10.24
C ALA A 160 35.66 -48.70 10.94
N ALA A 161 36.75 -48.95 10.21
CA ALA A 161 38.09 -48.82 10.76
C ALA A 161 38.34 -47.38 11.18
N VAL A 162 39.11 -47.16 12.25
CA VAL A 162 39.60 -45.83 12.62
C VAL A 162 40.62 -45.40 11.56
N VAL A 163 40.13 -44.75 10.51
CA VAL A 163 40.95 -44.25 9.40
C VAL A 163 41.90 -43.18 9.95
N ARG A 164 43.18 -43.52 10.07
CA ARG A 164 44.24 -42.51 10.22
C ARG A 164 44.10 -41.53 9.07
N GLN A 165 43.83 -40.26 9.38
CA GLN A 165 43.60 -39.26 8.34
C GLN A 165 44.84 -39.18 7.44
N PRO A 166 44.68 -39.27 6.10
CA PRO A 166 45.82 -39.29 5.18
C PRO A 166 46.60 -37.96 5.26
N PRO A 167 47.92 -37.95 4.97
CA PRO A 167 48.78 -36.79 5.26
C PRO A 167 48.26 -35.46 4.68
N TRP A 168 47.77 -35.48 3.43
CA TRP A 168 47.18 -34.32 2.75
C TRP A 168 46.02 -33.69 3.54
N ALA A 169 45.25 -34.48 4.28
CA ALA A 169 44.05 -34.05 4.99
C ALA A 169 44.38 -33.35 6.31
N ASN A 170 45.49 -33.74 6.95
CA ASN A 170 46.04 -33.02 8.11
C ASN A 170 46.72 -31.72 7.65
N GLU A 171 47.43 -31.74 6.53
CA GLU A 171 48.10 -30.56 5.99
C GLU A 171 47.09 -29.49 5.53
N LEU A 172 46.00 -29.88 4.88
CA LEU A 172 44.93 -28.97 4.48
C LEU A 172 44.28 -28.28 5.70
N GLU A 173 44.05 -29.02 6.78
CA GLU A 173 43.51 -28.50 8.03
C GLU A 173 44.52 -27.61 8.78
N GLU A 174 45.82 -27.90 8.73
CA GLU A 174 46.85 -27.02 9.29
C GLU A 174 46.97 -25.70 8.49
N ARG A 175 46.94 -25.77 7.16
CA ARG A 175 46.89 -24.59 6.27
C ARG A 175 45.69 -23.71 6.58
N ARG A 176 44.50 -24.30 6.83
CA ARG A 176 43.27 -23.60 7.27
C ARG A 176 43.43 -22.90 8.62
N ARG A 177 44.03 -23.57 9.62
CA ARG A 177 44.21 -23.04 10.99
C ARG A 177 45.17 -21.84 11.08
N LEU A 178 46.05 -21.65 10.09
CA LEU A 178 47.06 -20.59 10.06
C LEU A 178 46.61 -19.32 9.31
N VAL A 179 45.31 -19.19 9.03
CA VAL A 179 44.72 -17.98 8.46
C VAL A 179 44.42 -16.96 9.58
N GLU A 180 45.44 -16.16 9.96
CA GLU A 180 45.27 -14.98 10.83
C GLU A 180 45.66 -13.67 10.10
N PRO A 181 44.99 -12.53 10.41
CA PRO A 181 45.26 -11.25 9.77
C PRO A 181 46.49 -10.54 10.36
N ALA A 182 47.59 -10.50 9.61
CA ALA A 182 48.81 -9.82 10.01
C ALA A 182 48.87 -8.37 9.48
N VAL A 183 48.82 -7.38 10.38
CA VAL A 183 49.18 -5.98 10.08
C VAL A 183 50.14 -5.46 11.16
N ARG A 184 51.36 -5.09 10.74
CA ARG A 184 52.31 -4.31 11.54
C ARG A 184 53.05 -3.32 10.63
N ILE A 185 52.85 -2.03 10.84
CA ILE A 185 53.51 -0.97 10.08
C ILE A 185 54.62 -0.36 10.95
N ASN A 186 55.88 -0.58 10.56
CA ASN A 186 57.04 0.10 11.15
C ASN A 186 57.38 1.34 10.33
N HIS A 187 57.23 2.54 10.90
CA HIS A 187 57.71 3.77 10.28
C HIS A 187 59.21 3.97 10.53
N MET A 188 60.00 4.06 9.47
CA MET A 188 61.45 4.36 9.54
C MET A 188 61.76 5.65 8.78
N ARG A 189 62.41 6.61 9.46
CA ARG A 189 62.80 7.91 8.88
C ARG A 189 64.06 7.79 8.03
N VAL A 190 64.10 8.52 6.91
CA VAL A 190 65.31 8.91 6.17
C VAL A 190 65.12 10.38 5.76
N THR A 191 66.19 11.17 5.75
CA THR A 191 66.17 12.62 5.48
C THR A 191 67.00 13.02 4.26
N ASP A 192 66.76 14.25 3.81
CA ASP A 192 67.51 15.07 2.86
C ASP A 192 67.50 14.66 1.37
N ALA A 193 66.87 15.52 0.57
CA ALA A 193 67.00 15.58 -0.88
C ALA A 193 67.41 17.00 -1.29
N ARG A 194 68.33 17.15 -2.26
CA ARG A 194 68.68 18.45 -2.87
C ARG A 194 67.90 18.66 -4.16
N ARG A 195 67.51 19.91 -4.41
CA ARG A 195 66.68 20.38 -5.54
C ARG A 195 67.28 20.02 -6.91
N GLY A 196 66.41 19.86 -7.91
CA GLY A 196 66.78 19.68 -9.31
C GLY A 196 65.56 19.33 -10.18
N ALA A 197 65.36 20.07 -11.27
CA ALA A 197 64.20 19.90 -12.15
C ALA A 197 64.23 18.55 -12.90
N GLY A 198 63.04 18.00 -13.16
CA GLY A 198 62.82 16.72 -13.82
C GLY A 198 61.33 16.35 -13.85
N MET A 199 60.98 15.24 -14.51
CA MET A 199 59.60 14.75 -14.56
C MET A 199 59.22 14.07 -13.23
N LEU A 200 58.01 14.31 -12.73
CA LEU A 200 57.44 13.53 -11.62
C LEU A 200 56.99 12.14 -12.12
N VAL A 201 57.49 11.10 -11.45
CA VAL A 201 57.13 9.70 -11.64
C VAL A 201 56.87 9.01 -10.31
N PHE A 202 56.26 7.83 -10.34
CA PHE A 202 55.88 7.05 -9.17
C PHE A 202 56.47 5.64 -9.26
N LEU A 203 57.28 5.26 -8.28
CA LEU A 203 57.85 3.91 -8.17
C LEU A 203 56.98 3.02 -7.29
N ILE A 204 56.64 1.81 -7.74
CA ILE A 204 56.05 0.80 -6.87
C ILE A 204 57.10 0.26 -5.90
N ASP A 205 56.77 0.30 -4.61
CA ASP A 205 57.56 -0.28 -3.53
C ASP A 205 57.18 -1.74 -3.33
N LEU A 206 57.71 -2.66 -4.15
CA LEU A 206 57.35 -4.10 -4.10
C LEU A 206 57.39 -4.66 -2.67
N VAL A 207 58.50 -4.47 -1.96
CA VAL A 207 58.69 -4.98 -0.59
C VAL A 207 57.62 -4.42 0.35
N GLY A 208 57.45 -3.09 0.37
CA GLY A 208 56.42 -2.45 1.20
C GLY A 208 54.99 -2.84 0.80
N SER A 209 54.75 -3.13 -0.47
CA SER A 209 53.43 -3.52 -0.99
C SER A 209 53.06 -4.94 -0.58
N THR A 210 54.01 -5.88 -0.62
CA THR A 210 53.83 -7.25 -0.12
C THR A 210 53.73 -7.27 1.41
N GLU A 211 54.56 -6.49 2.14
CA GLU A 211 54.51 -6.39 3.60
C GLU A 211 53.20 -5.78 4.13
N SER A 212 52.62 -4.80 3.42
CA SER A 212 51.36 -4.14 3.79
C SER A 212 50.12 -4.73 3.12
N ASN A 213 50.31 -5.66 2.17
CA ASN A 213 49.27 -6.25 1.33
C ASN A 213 48.41 -5.22 0.55
N CYS A 214 48.96 -4.03 0.25
CA CYS A 214 48.32 -2.97 -0.54
C CYS A 214 49.34 -2.26 -1.44
N ALA A 215 48.91 -1.58 -2.51
CA ALA A 215 49.87 -0.95 -3.43
C ALA A 215 50.49 0.31 -2.80
N ILE A 216 51.80 0.26 -2.51
CA ILE A 216 52.57 1.41 -2.03
C ILE A 216 53.37 2.03 -3.18
N VAL A 217 53.14 3.31 -3.44
CA VAL A 217 53.89 4.10 -4.42
C VAL A 217 54.76 5.19 -3.77
N LYS A 218 55.93 5.44 -4.36
CA LYS A 218 56.91 6.44 -3.95
C LYS A 218 57.02 7.53 -5.02
N PRO A 219 56.70 8.81 -4.73
CA PRO A 219 56.91 9.90 -5.67
C PRO A 219 58.41 10.21 -5.83
N CYS A 220 58.87 10.32 -7.07
CA CYS A 220 60.25 10.60 -7.44
C CYS A 220 60.32 11.63 -8.57
N ARG A 221 61.41 12.41 -8.62
CA ARG A 221 61.84 13.16 -9.80
C ARG A 221 62.90 12.35 -10.57
N MET A 222 62.80 12.32 -11.89
CA MET A 222 63.81 11.77 -12.81
C MET A 222 64.11 12.77 -13.93
N GLN A 223 65.28 12.63 -14.57
CA GLN A 223 65.65 13.50 -15.69
C GLN A 223 64.97 13.00 -16.98
N LEU A 224 64.95 13.83 -18.01
CA LEU A 224 64.51 13.45 -19.36
C LEU A 224 65.70 13.46 -20.30
N ASP A 225 65.75 12.51 -21.23
CA ASP A 225 66.70 12.53 -22.35
C ASP A 225 66.24 13.51 -23.46
N VAL A 226 67.04 13.61 -24.53
CA VAL A 226 66.80 14.53 -25.66
C VAL A 226 65.55 14.14 -26.49
N VAL A 227 65.03 12.92 -26.30
CA VAL A 227 63.83 12.38 -26.98
C VAL A 227 62.60 12.48 -26.06
N GLY A 228 62.77 12.81 -24.78
CA GLY A 228 61.71 12.92 -23.78
C GLY A 228 61.49 11.65 -22.95
N ASN A 229 62.35 10.63 -23.05
CA ASN A 229 62.26 9.45 -22.20
C ASN A 229 62.85 9.71 -20.82
N VAL A 230 62.33 9.01 -19.81
CA VAL A 230 62.76 9.14 -18.42
C VAL A 230 64.11 8.46 -18.19
N CYS A 231 65.11 9.19 -17.70
CA CYS A 231 66.49 8.73 -17.60
C CYS A 231 67.19 9.09 -16.27
N GLY A 232 68.28 8.37 -15.98
CA GLY A 232 69.09 8.53 -14.77
C GLY A 232 68.43 8.02 -13.49
N ARG A 233 69.16 8.09 -12.38
CA ARG A 233 68.72 7.56 -11.08
C ARG A 233 67.47 8.27 -10.53
N PRO A 234 66.40 7.54 -10.14
CA PRO A 234 65.25 8.12 -9.46
C PRO A 234 65.63 8.83 -8.15
N ARG A 235 65.14 10.07 -7.97
CA ARG A 235 65.35 10.87 -6.76
C ARG A 235 64.03 10.97 -5.99
N PRO A 236 63.88 10.30 -4.83
CA PRO A 236 62.69 10.44 -4.00
C PRO A 236 62.41 11.89 -3.63
N ILE A 237 61.13 12.28 -3.69
CA ILE A 237 60.68 13.61 -3.25
C ILE A 237 59.69 13.49 -2.09
N THR A 238 59.48 14.62 -1.42
CA THR A 238 58.50 14.76 -0.34
C THR A 238 57.36 15.64 -0.83
N LEU A 239 56.14 15.12 -0.83
CA LEU A 239 54.96 15.94 -1.08
C LEU A 239 54.66 16.73 0.20
N GLY A 240 54.80 18.06 0.11
CA GLY A 240 54.66 18.99 1.24
C GLY A 240 55.53 20.25 1.15
N GLU A 241 56.58 20.26 0.32
CA GLU A 241 57.51 21.40 0.16
C GLU A 241 57.61 21.91 -1.29
N ILE A 242 56.53 21.76 -2.07
CA ILE A 242 56.51 22.11 -3.50
C ILE A 242 56.13 23.59 -3.75
N ASP A 243 56.00 24.39 -2.68
CA ASP A 243 55.80 25.85 -2.75
C ASP A 243 57.05 26.56 -3.30
N GLY A 244 57.21 26.52 -4.62
CA GLY A 244 58.29 27.17 -5.36
C GLY A 244 58.68 26.53 -6.71
N GLU A 245 58.29 25.28 -7.00
CA GLU A 245 58.52 24.67 -8.31
C GLU A 245 57.28 24.77 -9.23
N PRO A 246 57.45 25.09 -10.52
CA PRO A 246 56.34 25.12 -11.48
C PRO A 246 55.91 23.71 -11.88
N LEU A 247 55.06 23.07 -11.07
CA LEU A 247 54.36 21.83 -11.43
C LEU A 247 53.54 22.03 -12.72
N ASP A 248 53.61 21.08 -13.65
CA ASP A 248 52.72 21.06 -14.82
C ASP A 248 51.25 20.75 -14.43
N SER A 249 50.31 20.93 -15.34
CA SER A 249 48.87 20.73 -15.06
C SER A 249 48.52 19.26 -14.78
N THR A 250 49.22 18.31 -15.41
CA THR A 250 49.08 16.87 -15.17
C THR A 250 49.67 16.47 -13.82
N GLU A 251 50.83 17.01 -13.44
CA GLU A 251 51.45 16.78 -12.12
C GLU A 251 50.56 17.26 -10.98
N ARG A 252 49.95 18.45 -11.12
CA ARG A 252 48.96 18.95 -10.15
C ARG A 252 47.72 18.04 -10.08
N MET A 253 47.20 17.58 -11.21
CA MET A 253 46.03 16.69 -11.26
C MET A 253 46.33 15.33 -10.60
N LEU A 254 47.48 14.73 -10.90
CA LEU A 254 47.89 13.43 -10.35
C LEU A 254 48.13 13.52 -8.84
N ILE A 255 48.85 14.55 -8.37
CA ILE A 255 49.03 14.81 -6.93
C ILE A 255 47.67 15.03 -6.26
N SER A 256 46.79 15.85 -6.84
CA SER A 256 45.46 16.13 -6.28
C SER A 256 44.58 14.86 -6.17
N ARG A 257 44.58 13.99 -7.19
CA ARG A 257 43.85 12.71 -7.15
C ARG A 257 44.40 11.75 -6.09
N LEU A 258 45.73 11.60 -6.00
CA LEU A 258 46.36 10.72 -5.03
C LEU A 258 46.27 11.21 -3.58
N LEU A 259 46.24 12.53 -3.36
CA LEU A 259 45.99 13.10 -2.02
C LEU A 259 44.50 13.05 -1.65
N GLY A 260 43.59 13.17 -2.62
CA GLY A 260 42.15 12.97 -2.41
C GLY A 260 41.82 11.54 -1.96
N ALA A 261 42.54 10.54 -2.49
CA ALA A 261 42.39 9.13 -2.10
C ALA A 261 42.70 8.84 -0.62
N LEU A 262 43.46 9.72 0.06
CA LEU A 262 43.74 9.62 1.50
C LEU A 262 42.59 10.15 2.38
N GLY A 263 41.54 10.75 1.79
CA GLY A 263 40.46 11.45 2.48
C GLY A 263 39.13 10.72 2.56
N CYS A 264 39.04 9.44 2.14
CA CYS A 264 37.79 8.68 2.10
C CYS A 264 37.82 7.44 3.01
N GLY A 265 37.64 7.70 4.31
CA GLY A 265 37.10 6.73 5.27
C GLY A 265 36.05 7.46 6.12
N ASP A 266 34.99 6.76 6.52
CA ASP A 266 33.90 7.35 7.31
C ASP A 266 34.30 7.60 8.77
N ASP A 267 35.08 8.66 9.01
CA ASP A 267 34.98 9.47 10.22
C ASP A 267 35.61 10.86 10.02
N GLY A 268 34.86 11.92 10.30
CA GLY A 268 35.18 13.25 9.78
C GLY A 268 36.06 14.12 10.70
N ALA A 269 37.35 14.30 10.35
CA ALA A 269 38.10 15.54 10.65
C ALA A 269 39.50 15.64 9.98
N VAL A 270 39.59 16.18 8.76
CA VAL A 270 40.89 16.71 8.27
C VAL A 270 41.16 18.06 8.94
N ARG A 271 41.80 18.03 10.12
CA ARG A 271 42.37 19.24 10.73
C ARG A 271 43.48 19.77 9.82
N ARG A 272 43.29 20.96 9.23
CA ARG A 272 44.41 21.80 8.74
C ARG A 272 45.30 22.16 9.94
N GLY A 273 46.28 21.33 10.25
CA GLY A 273 46.97 21.44 11.53
C GLY A 273 48.12 20.48 11.81
N ASP A 274 48.72 19.83 10.80
CA ASP A 274 50.14 19.44 10.89
C ASP A 274 50.77 19.24 9.50
N ALA A 275 52.03 19.62 9.33
CA ALA A 275 52.73 19.60 8.04
C ALA A 275 53.44 18.26 7.79
N GLY A 276 52.65 17.18 7.73
CA GLY A 276 53.14 15.82 7.53
C GLY A 276 53.81 15.61 6.16
N ARG A 277 55.15 15.59 6.13
CA ARG A 277 55.98 15.30 4.94
C ARG A 277 55.66 13.90 4.35
N ILE A 278 54.88 13.83 3.26
CA ILE A 278 54.48 12.56 2.62
C ILE A 278 55.60 12.05 1.70
N THR A 279 56.08 10.83 1.95
CA THR A 279 57.18 10.17 1.19
C THR A 279 56.81 8.81 0.59
N ARG A 280 55.65 8.25 0.98
CA ARG A 280 55.02 7.06 0.39
C ARG A 280 53.50 7.26 0.43
N ILE A 281 52.79 6.70 -0.55
CA ILE A 281 51.33 6.73 -0.62
C ILE A 281 50.86 5.27 -0.71
N ALA A 282 49.94 4.86 0.16
CA ALA A 282 49.26 3.57 0.07
C ALA A 282 47.92 3.75 -0.65
N ILE A 283 47.61 2.88 -1.60
CA ILE A 283 46.39 2.94 -2.42
C ILE A 283 45.45 1.79 -2.02
N THR A 284 44.19 2.11 -1.76
CA THR A 284 43.20 1.17 -1.20
C THR A 284 42.60 0.25 -2.27
N PRO A 285 42.12 -0.97 -1.91
CA PRO A 285 41.52 -1.92 -2.85
C PRO A 285 40.50 -1.30 -3.82
N ALA A 286 39.53 -0.57 -3.26
CA ALA A 286 38.42 0.03 -4.03
C ALA A 286 38.83 1.20 -4.93
N SER A 287 40.01 1.79 -4.73
CA SER A 287 40.50 2.94 -5.51
C SER A 287 41.66 2.58 -6.45
N ALA A 288 42.32 1.44 -6.26
CA ALA A 288 43.46 0.99 -7.03
C ALA A 288 43.20 0.92 -8.54
N GLY A 289 42.04 0.39 -8.95
CA GLY A 289 41.63 0.31 -10.36
C GLY A 289 41.40 1.66 -11.05
N ILE A 290 41.32 2.76 -10.30
CA ILE A 290 41.13 4.13 -10.81
C ILE A 290 42.44 4.92 -10.75
N HIS A 291 43.27 4.70 -9.71
CA HIS A 291 44.50 5.47 -9.53
C HIS A 291 45.73 4.85 -10.18
N LEU A 292 45.89 3.52 -10.16
CA LEU A 292 47.04 2.86 -10.77
C LEU A 292 46.92 2.83 -12.30
N SER A 293 45.74 2.50 -12.83
CA SER A 293 45.42 2.58 -14.26
C SER A 293 45.83 3.92 -14.87
N HIS A 294 45.39 5.02 -14.25
CA HIS A 294 45.67 6.37 -14.73
C HIS A 294 47.16 6.78 -14.60
N LEU A 295 47.90 6.21 -13.65
CA LEU A 295 49.35 6.40 -13.56
C LEU A 295 50.11 5.59 -14.63
N CYS A 296 49.59 4.43 -15.05
CA CYS A 296 50.07 3.69 -16.21
C CYS A 296 49.76 4.46 -17.52
N GLU A 297 48.51 4.91 -17.71
CA GLU A 297 48.06 5.69 -18.88
C GLU A 297 48.90 6.96 -19.11
N THR A 298 49.25 7.66 -18.03
CA THR A 298 50.08 8.87 -18.09
C THR A 298 51.58 8.59 -18.23
N GLY A 299 51.99 7.32 -18.36
CA GLY A 299 53.39 6.91 -18.51
C GLY A 299 54.27 7.23 -17.29
N ARG A 300 53.67 7.42 -16.11
CA ARG A 300 54.35 7.91 -14.90
C ARG A 300 54.49 6.84 -13.81
N LEU A 301 53.97 5.62 -13.99
CA LEU A 301 54.15 4.48 -13.07
C LEU A 301 55.28 3.55 -13.52
N PHE A 302 56.21 3.25 -12.60
CA PHE A 302 57.37 2.41 -12.88
C PHE A 302 57.64 1.40 -11.76
N LEU A 303 58.24 0.27 -12.14
CA LEU A 303 58.80 -0.74 -11.25
C LEU A 303 60.32 -0.58 -11.16
N GLN A 304 60.89 -0.71 -9.96
CA GLN A 304 62.34 -0.80 -9.77
C GLN A 304 62.73 -2.23 -9.36
N PRO A 305 63.28 -3.06 -10.25
CA PRO A 305 63.42 -4.50 -10.02
C PRO A 305 64.53 -4.89 -9.02
N ASP A 306 65.67 -4.17 -9.02
CA ASP A 306 66.70 -4.32 -7.99
C ASP A 306 67.29 -2.94 -7.62
N PRO A 307 66.73 -2.26 -6.59
CA PRO A 307 67.21 -0.95 -6.13
C PRO A 307 68.59 -0.99 -5.44
N ARG A 308 69.21 -2.18 -5.23
CA ARG A 308 70.53 -2.32 -4.61
C ARG A 308 71.62 -2.59 -5.64
N ARG A 309 71.39 -3.45 -6.63
CA ARG A 309 72.36 -3.78 -7.70
C ARG A 309 72.23 -2.87 -8.92
N SER A 310 71.04 -2.39 -9.25
CA SER A 310 70.76 -1.60 -10.47
C SER A 310 69.88 -0.39 -10.16
N PRO A 311 70.36 0.55 -9.31
CA PRO A 311 69.53 1.65 -8.76
C PRO A 311 69.05 2.68 -9.80
N GLU A 312 69.50 2.59 -11.04
CA GLU A 312 69.12 3.49 -12.15
C GLU A 312 68.16 2.81 -13.15
N VAL A 313 67.97 1.49 -13.04
CA VAL A 313 67.03 0.75 -13.89
C VAL A 313 65.62 0.87 -13.32
N VAL A 314 64.70 1.33 -14.17
CA VAL A 314 63.25 1.33 -13.94
C VAL A 314 62.54 0.78 -15.17
N ILE A 315 61.42 0.09 -14.96
CA ILE A 315 60.61 -0.51 -16.02
C ILE A 315 59.22 0.16 -15.97
N PRO A 316 58.70 0.74 -17.07
CA PRO A 316 57.36 1.30 -17.07
C PRO A 316 56.32 0.20 -16.87
N LEU A 317 55.25 0.49 -16.12
CA LEU A 317 54.16 -0.45 -15.89
C LEU A 317 52.94 -0.09 -16.74
N ALA A 318 52.46 -1.05 -17.52
CA ALA A 318 51.16 -0.98 -18.19
C ALA A 318 50.00 -1.39 -17.27
N TRP A 319 48.77 -1.09 -17.66
CA TRP A 319 47.56 -1.56 -16.97
C TRP A 319 46.83 -2.60 -17.83
N ASP A 320 46.53 -3.77 -17.25
CA ASP A 320 45.80 -4.85 -17.89
C ASP A 320 44.28 -4.58 -17.79
N ASN A 321 43.71 -4.09 -18.89
CA ASN A 321 42.27 -3.84 -19.05
C ASN A 321 41.44 -5.13 -19.25
N GLY A 322 42.03 -6.31 -19.10
CA GLY A 322 41.31 -7.58 -19.12
C GLY A 322 40.37 -7.77 -17.93
N ARG A 323 39.62 -8.88 -17.94
CA ARG A 323 38.85 -9.32 -16.75
C ARG A 323 39.81 -9.51 -15.56
N ALA A 324 39.30 -9.32 -14.35
CA ALA A 324 40.06 -9.64 -13.14
C ALA A 324 40.46 -11.12 -13.12
N TRP A 325 41.67 -11.39 -12.63
CA TRP A 325 42.12 -12.75 -12.29
C TRP A 325 41.35 -13.25 -11.06
N ARG A 326 41.19 -14.56 -10.93
CA ARG A 326 40.56 -15.22 -9.78
C ARG A 326 41.50 -16.22 -9.17
N PHE A 327 41.50 -16.36 -7.85
CA PHE A 327 42.15 -17.50 -7.22
C PHE A 327 41.24 -18.73 -7.34
N ALA A 328 41.81 -19.87 -7.75
CA ALA A 328 41.15 -21.17 -7.73
C ALA A 328 42.16 -22.27 -7.38
N LEU A 329 41.68 -23.34 -6.74
CA LEU A 329 42.40 -24.59 -6.61
C LEU A 329 42.16 -25.44 -7.85
N VAL A 330 43.20 -25.78 -8.58
CA VAL A 330 43.14 -26.64 -9.77
C VAL A 330 43.71 -28.00 -9.39
N LEU A 331 42.96 -29.08 -9.66
CA LEU A 331 43.41 -30.44 -9.42
C LEU A 331 44.03 -31.01 -10.71
N ASP A 332 45.36 -30.91 -10.86
CA ASP A 332 46.04 -31.45 -12.03
C ASP A 332 46.27 -32.97 -11.90
N PRO A 333 46.14 -33.77 -12.97
CA PRO A 333 46.63 -35.15 -13.00
C PRO A 333 48.16 -35.17 -12.96
N ASP A 334 48.76 -36.13 -12.26
CA ASP A 334 50.23 -36.16 -12.07
C ASP A 334 50.97 -36.78 -13.26
N ASP A 335 50.37 -37.80 -13.86
CA ASP A 335 50.72 -38.34 -15.17
C ASP A 335 49.64 -37.90 -16.17
N VAL A 336 50.04 -37.45 -17.37
CA VAL A 336 49.12 -37.16 -18.48
C VAL A 336 49.10 -38.37 -19.43
N PRO A 337 48.00 -39.14 -19.51
CA PRO A 337 47.81 -40.07 -20.61
C PRO A 337 47.70 -39.26 -21.90
N SER A 338 48.45 -39.62 -22.94
CA SER A 338 48.25 -39.06 -24.28
C SER A 338 46.92 -39.57 -24.84
N ALA A 339 45.87 -38.77 -24.69
CA ALA A 339 44.60 -39.02 -25.35
C ALA A 339 44.75 -38.91 -26.88
N SER A 340 44.03 -39.75 -27.60
CA SER A 340 43.71 -39.58 -29.01
C SER A 340 42.36 -38.85 -29.13
N ASP A 341 42.23 -37.94 -30.10
CA ASP A 341 41.16 -36.93 -30.15
C ASP A 341 39.77 -37.45 -30.61
N ASP A 342 39.52 -38.76 -30.62
CA ASP A 342 38.46 -39.39 -31.43
C ASP A 342 37.18 -39.87 -30.69
N ASP A 343 37.07 -39.73 -29.35
CA ASP A 343 35.87 -40.13 -28.56
C ASP A 343 35.50 -39.10 -27.47
N GLU A 344 34.48 -38.25 -27.69
CA GLU A 344 34.06 -37.21 -26.73
C GLU A 344 33.24 -37.73 -25.52
N ASP A 345 32.61 -38.91 -25.62
CA ASP A 345 31.68 -39.46 -24.60
C ASP A 345 32.34 -40.42 -23.58
N VAL A 346 33.65 -40.70 -23.69
CA VAL A 346 34.36 -41.64 -22.80
C VAL A 346 35.16 -40.89 -21.73
N LEU A 347 34.83 -41.12 -20.45
CA LEU A 347 35.57 -40.51 -19.34
C LEU A 347 37.06 -40.92 -19.36
N PRO A 348 38.01 -39.96 -19.38
CA PRO A 348 39.43 -40.31 -19.44
C PRO A 348 39.90 -41.11 -18.20
N PRO A 349 40.87 -42.02 -18.34
CA PRO A 349 41.24 -42.97 -17.29
C PRO A 349 41.78 -42.26 -16.04
N ARG A 350 41.23 -42.63 -14.86
CA ARG A 350 41.57 -42.06 -13.56
C ARG A 350 43.09 -42.26 -13.28
N PRO A 351 43.89 -41.19 -13.15
CA PRO A 351 45.34 -41.30 -12.96
C PRO A 351 45.67 -41.87 -11.58
N ALA A 352 46.88 -42.38 -11.37
CA ALA A 352 47.28 -42.93 -10.06
C ALA A 352 47.40 -41.86 -8.96
N LYS A 353 47.82 -40.64 -9.35
CA LYS A 353 48.01 -39.48 -8.48
C LYS A 353 47.42 -38.21 -9.10
N ALA A 354 47.13 -37.25 -8.24
CA ALA A 354 46.77 -35.88 -8.61
C ALA A 354 47.44 -34.86 -7.68
N ARG A 355 47.61 -33.63 -8.16
CA ARG A 355 48.23 -32.50 -7.46
C ARG A 355 47.27 -31.32 -7.37
N LEU A 356 46.87 -30.95 -6.16
CA LEU A 356 46.05 -29.77 -5.91
C LEU A 356 46.94 -28.52 -5.85
N ARG A 357 46.73 -27.57 -6.77
CA ARG A 357 47.54 -26.37 -6.98
C ARG A 357 46.69 -25.12 -6.81
N GLY A 358 47.18 -24.11 -6.08
CA GLY A 358 46.61 -22.77 -6.18
C GLY A 358 47.06 -22.12 -7.50
N MET A 359 46.11 -21.62 -8.28
CA MET A 359 46.37 -20.91 -9.54
C MET A 359 45.57 -19.61 -9.63
N LEU A 360 46.06 -18.68 -10.45
CA LEU A 360 45.29 -17.56 -10.97
C LEU A 360 44.61 -17.99 -12.28
N VAL A 361 43.28 -17.88 -12.34
CA VAL A 361 42.48 -18.27 -13.50
C VAL A 361 41.70 -17.08 -14.07
N ARG A 362 41.61 -17.01 -15.40
CA ARG A 362 40.92 -15.94 -16.14
C ARG A 362 40.37 -16.47 -17.47
N GLY A 363 39.12 -16.91 -17.45
CA GLY A 363 38.55 -17.65 -18.59
C GLY A 363 39.31 -18.97 -18.76
N SER A 364 39.80 -19.27 -19.96
CA SER A 364 40.69 -20.40 -20.23
C SER A 364 42.16 -20.17 -19.84
N GLN A 365 42.56 -18.95 -19.46
CA GLN A 365 43.94 -18.68 -19.03
C GLN A 365 44.15 -19.18 -17.60
N ARG A 366 45.15 -20.06 -17.40
CA ARG A 366 45.65 -20.48 -16.08
C ARG A 366 47.09 -20.02 -15.88
N MET A 367 47.42 -19.60 -14.67
CA MET A 367 48.72 -19.01 -14.31
C MET A 367 49.13 -19.46 -12.91
N ALA A 368 50.39 -19.89 -12.74
CA ALA A 368 50.92 -20.26 -11.44
C ALA A 368 51.28 -19.01 -10.60
N LEU A 369 51.20 -19.14 -9.27
CA LEU A 369 51.37 -18.05 -8.30
C LEU A 369 52.80 -17.45 -8.27
N ASP A 370 53.78 -18.13 -8.86
CA ASP A 370 55.20 -17.76 -8.93
C ASP A 370 55.56 -16.88 -10.14
N GLN A 371 54.64 -16.73 -11.11
CA GLN A 371 54.86 -15.92 -12.32
C GLN A 371 54.73 -14.40 -12.08
N PRO A 372 53.80 -13.90 -11.24
CA PRO A 372 53.76 -12.51 -10.80
C PRO A 372 55.01 -12.12 -9.97
N LYS A 373 55.26 -10.81 -9.86
CA LYS A 373 56.23 -10.23 -8.91
C LYS A 373 55.64 -9.96 -7.53
N ALA A 374 54.32 -9.79 -7.44
CA ALA A 374 53.55 -9.85 -6.20
C ALA A 374 52.08 -10.14 -6.52
N VAL A 375 51.40 -10.86 -5.64
CA VAL A 375 49.93 -11.01 -5.64
C VAL A 375 49.41 -10.41 -4.33
N LEU A 376 48.50 -9.45 -4.40
CA LEU A 376 48.00 -8.72 -3.24
C LEU A 376 46.52 -9.05 -3.03
N ARG A 377 46.15 -9.50 -1.83
CA ARG A 377 44.73 -9.79 -1.47
C ARG A 377 43.84 -8.54 -1.51
N SER A 378 44.45 -7.34 -1.58
CA SER A 378 43.79 -6.07 -1.89
C SER A 378 43.29 -5.94 -3.33
N GLY A 379 43.33 -7.00 -4.14
CA GLY A 379 42.70 -7.04 -5.46
C GLY A 379 43.63 -6.71 -6.62
N LEU A 380 44.93 -7.00 -6.50
CA LEU A 380 45.94 -6.70 -7.53
C LEU A 380 46.92 -7.85 -7.79
N VAL A 381 47.34 -7.96 -9.04
CA VAL A 381 48.46 -8.81 -9.50
C VAL A 381 49.50 -7.91 -10.18
N ILE A 382 50.73 -7.92 -9.68
CA ILE A 382 51.83 -7.08 -10.20
C ILE A 382 52.82 -7.97 -10.95
N PHE A 383 53.08 -7.67 -12.22
CA PHE A 383 54.05 -8.36 -13.08
C PHE A 383 55.36 -7.56 -13.17
N ALA A 384 56.26 -7.93 -14.08
CA ALA A 384 57.49 -7.17 -14.34
C ALA A 384 57.25 -5.90 -15.16
N ASP A 385 56.18 -5.89 -15.95
CA ASP A 385 55.86 -4.97 -17.05
C ASP A 385 54.44 -4.37 -16.96
N ARG A 386 53.56 -4.92 -16.10
CA ARG A 386 52.15 -4.52 -16.01
C ARG A 386 51.50 -4.84 -14.66
N ILE A 387 50.30 -4.30 -14.43
CA ILE A 387 49.45 -4.57 -13.27
C ILE A 387 48.07 -5.01 -13.75
N ALA A 388 47.47 -6.00 -13.08
CA ALA A 388 46.11 -6.48 -13.35
C ALA A 388 45.26 -6.51 -12.06
N LEU A 389 43.94 -6.53 -12.21
CA LEU A 389 43.00 -6.74 -11.10
C LEU A 389 42.92 -8.21 -10.67
N LEU A 390 42.66 -8.43 -9.38
CA LEU A 390 42.33 -9.72 -8.76
C LEU A 390 40.95 -9.61 -8.11
N GLU A 391 40.06 -10.57 -8.35
CA GLU A 391 38.74 -10.63 -7.72
C GLU A 391 38.88 -11.10 -6.26
N SER A 392 38.71 -10.18 -5.32
CA SER A 392 38.80 -10.46 -3.87
C SER A 392 37.50 -11.10 -3.35
N ASP A 393 37.45 -12.43 -3.27
CA ASP A 393 36.41 -13.18 -2.57
C ASP A 393 36.93 -13.87 -1.30
N GLU A 394 36.06 -14.58 -0.60
CA GLU A 394 36.37 -15.28 0.66
C GLU A 394 37.49 -16.34 0.47
N SER A 395 37.75 -16.80 -0.77
CA SER A 395 38.83 -17.73 -1.10
C SER A 395 40.22 -17.10 -1.13
N SER A 396 40.33 -15.77 -1.12
CA SER A 396 41.62 -15.04 -1.07
C SER A 396 42.47 -15.33 0.17
N ALA A 397 41.86 -15.88 1.24
CA ALA A 397 42.57 -16.36 2.41
C ALA A 397 43.53 -17.54 2.11
N TRP A 398 43.21 -18.36 1.11
CA TRP A 398 43.98 -19.57 0.77
C TRP A 398 45.22 -19.29 -0.06
N LEU A 399 45.33 -18.09 -0.64
CA LEU A 399 46.36 -17.73 -1.61
C LEU A 399 47.78 -17.84 -1.03
N ASP A 400 48.05 -17.18 0.10
CA ASP A 400 49.34 -17.27 0.82
C ASP A 400 49.73 -18.71 1.19
N GLN A 401 48.75 -19.58 1.50
CA GLN A 401 49.05 -20.95 1.92
C GLN A 401 49.58 -21.79 0.76
N PHE A 402 49.01 -21.64 -0.44
CA PHE A 402 49.51 -22.30 -1.64
C PHE A 402 50.74 -21.61 -2.25
N GLU A 403 50.87 -20.29 -2.12
CA GLU A 403 52.09 -19.54 -2.49
C GLU A 403 53.30 -19.97 -1.64
N ARG A 404 53.14 -20.07 -0.31
CA ARG A 404 54.26 -20.34 0.62
C ARG A 404 54.59 -21.82 0.81
N ARG A 405 53.61 -22.73 0.68
CA ARG A 405 53.79 -24.18 0.91
C ARG A 405 53.63 -25.03 -0.36
N GLY A 406 53.35 -24.43 -1.52
CA GLY A 406 53.25 -25.14 -2.79
C GLY A 406 52.04 -26.10 -2.88
N PRO A 407 52.03 -27.01 -3.88
CA PRO A 407 50.93 -27.93 -4.14
C PRO A 407 50.79 -29.01 -3.06
N ILE A 408 49.62 -29.64 -2.99
CA ILE A 408 49.35 -30.82 -2.15
C ILE A 408 49.23 -32.03 -3.07
N GLU A 409 50.02 -33.09 -2.83
CA GLU A 409 49.90 -34.37 -3.55
C GLU A 409 48.87 -35.29 -2.89
N LEU A 410 48.03 -35.94 -3.68
CA LEU A 410 47.10 -36.96 -3.22
C LEU A 410 46.99 -38.13 -4.21
N ALA A 411 46.82 -39.34 -3.68
CA ALA A 411 46.40 -40.48 -4.48
C ALA A 411 44.95 -40.25 -4.95
N SER A 412 44.65 -40.58 -6.20
CA SER A 412 43.38 -40.21 -6.83
C SER A 412 42.15 -40.87 -6.19
N SER A 413 42.33 -41.94 -5.41
CA SER A 413 41.29 -42.57 -4.57
C SER A 413 40.79 -41.69 -3.42
N HIS A 414 41.47 -40.58 -3.12
CA HIS A 414 41.08 -39.63 -2.06
C HIS A 414 40.39 -38.36 -2.56
N VAL A 415 40.20 -38.21 -3.88
CA VAL A 415 39.63 -36.99 -4.48
C VAL A 415 38.19 -36.74 -4.02
N ASP A 416 37.38 -37.79 -3.91
CA ASP A 416 35.99 -37.68 -3.46
C ASP A 416 35.91 -37.17 -2.00
N GLY A 417 36.74 -37.72 -1.11
CA GLY A 417 36.88 -37.26 0.27
C GLY A 417 37.60 -35.91 0.44
N LEU A 418 38.30 -35.42 -0.59
CA LEU A 418 38.79 -34.03 -0.64
C LEU A 418 37.64 -33.08 -0.97
N ILE A 419 36.80 -33.43 -1.94
CA ILE A 419 35.63 -32.63 -2.37
C ILE A 419 34.63 -32.48 -1.22
N GLU A 420 34.31 -33.58 -0.52
CA GLU A 420 33.49 -33.58 0.71
C GLU A 420 34.04 -32.63 1.78
N ARG A 421 35.36 -32.70 2.04
CA ARG A 421 36.01 -31.83 3.04
C ARG A 421 35.97 -30.36 2.65
N LEU A 422 36.16 -30.03 1.37
CA LEU A 422 36.12 -28.65 0.88
C LEU A 422 34.70 -28.07 0.97
N ALA A 423 33.67 -28.85 0.63
CA ALA A 423 32.27 -28.43 0.77
C ALA A 423 31.93 -28.07 2.23
N GLY A 424 32.36 -28.90 3.18
CA GLY A 424 32.17 -28.67 4.62
C GLY A 424 32.95 -27.49 5.23
N MET A 425 33.81 -26.80 4.47
CA MET A 425 34.50 -25.58 4.94
C MET A 425 33.60 -24.36 4.74
N CYS A 426 33.46 -23.52 5.77
CA CYS A 426 32.75 -22.24 5.68
C CYS A 426 33.35 -21.33 4.61
N ASP A 427 34.67 -21.29 4.54
CA ASP A 427 35.51 -20.52 3.62
C ASP A 427 35.82 -21.29 2.31
N MET A 428 34.87 -22.08 1.79
CA MET A 428 35.08 -22.99 0.66
C MET A 428 35.76 -22.29 -0.54
N PRO A 429 36.99 -22.70 -0.90
CA PRO A 429 37.70 -22.12 -2.03
C PRO A 429 37.05 -22.52 -3.36
N ARG A 430 37.19 -21.68 -4.40
CA ARG A 430 36.88 -22.11 -5.77
C ARG A 430 37.78 -23.28 -6.15
N ILE A 431 37.21 -24.29 -6.78
CA ILE A 431 37.93 -25.46 -7.28
C ILE A 431 37.59 -25.72 -8.75
N GLU A 432 38.59 -26.08 -9.56
CA GLU A 432 38.42 -26.65 -10.90
C GLU A 432 38.75 -28.15 -10.83
N LEU A 433 37.80 -28.99 -11.22
CA LEU A 433 37.90 -30.45 -11.23
C LEU A 433 38.01 -30.97 -12.69
N PRO A 434 38.95 -31.88 -13.01
CA PRO A 434 39.02 -32.51 -14.33
C PRO A 434 37.84 -33.41 -14.66
N ALA A 435 37.56 -33.60 -15.95
CA ALA A 435 36.50 -34.47 -16.46
C ALA A 435 36.58 -35.93 -15.94
N TRP A 436 37.78 -36.49 -15.76
CA TRP A 436 37.98 -37.86 -15.22
C TRP A 436 37.44 -38.04 -13.80
N THR A 437 37.19 -36.96 -13.06
CA THR A 437 36.59 -37.06 -11.71
C THR A 437 35.11 -37.40 -11.75
N GLY A 438 34.41 -37.15 -12.86
CA GLY A 438 32.95 -37.27 -12.98
C GLY A 438 32.15 -36.20 -12.23
N TRP A 439 32.81 -35.36 -11.41
CA TRP A 439 32.14 -34.36 -10.57
C TRP A 439 31.75 -33.11 -11.36
N LYS A 440 30.47 -32.74 -11.26
CA LYS A 440 29.93 -31.47 -11.75
C LYS A 440 29.94 -30.43 -10.63
N ILE A 441 30.20 -29.17 -10.98
CA ILE A 441 30.18 -28.05 -10.03
C ILE A 441 29.06 -27.10 -10.43
N GLU A 442 28.12 -26.87 -9.52
CA GLU A 442 27.06 -25.87 -9.69
C GLU A 442 27.21 -24.70 -8.71
N SER A 443 26.94 -23.50 -9.21
CA SER A 443 26.95 -22.26 -8.44
C SER A 443 25.79 -21.35 -8.87
N ALA A 444 24.59 -21.93 -8.94
CA ALA A 444 23.35 -21.22 -9.25
C ALA A 444 22.92 -20.29 -8.10
N ALA A 445 21.92 -19.45 -8.34
CA ALA A 445 21.18 -18.81 -7.26
C ALA A 445 20.26 -19.86 -6.59
N PRO A 446 20.16 -19.90 -5.24
CA PRO A 446 19.26 -20.81 -4.56
C PRO A 446 17.79 -20.41 -4.77
N ILE A 447 16.90 -21.39 -4.72
CA ILE A 447 15.47 -21.16 -4.48
C ILE A 447 15.27 -21.03 -2.96
N PRO A 448 14.84 -19.87 -2.44
CA PRO A 448 14.65 -19.69 -1.02
C PRO A 448 13.33 -20.31 -0.56
N ARG A 449 13.35 -21.00 0.58
CA ARG A 449 12.19 -21.68 1.15
C ARG A 449 11.98 -21.30 2.61
N LEU A 450 10.73 -21.02 2.97
CA LEU A 450 10.31 -20.77 4.36
C LEU A 450 9.37 -21.89 4.80
N VAL A 451 9.80 -22.69 5.78
CA VAL A 451 8.97 -23.72 6.42
C VAL A 451 8.56 -23.22 7.80
N LEU A 452 7.27 -23.08 8.03
CA LEU A 452 6.66 -22.62 9.29
C LEU A 452 5.81 -23.71 9.91
N ASP A 453 5.73 -23.74 11.23
CA ASP A 453 4.77 -24.56 11.97
C ASP A 453 3.91 -23.67 12.89
N ASP A 454 2.74 -24.20 13.29
CA ASP A 454 1.85 -23.53 14.25
C ASP A 454 2.48 -23.51 15.66
N GLY A 455 3.09 -22.37 16.01
CA GLY A 455 3.82 -22.17 17.26
C GLY A 455 2.92 -22.12 18.50
N LEU A 456 3.50 -22.47 19.65
CA LEU A 456 2.84 -22.33 20.95
C LEU A 456 2.49 -20.85 21.24
N PRO A 457 1.33 -20.56 21.86
CA PRO A 457 0.91 -19.19 22.14
C PRO A 457 1.81 -18.55 23.21
N VAL A 458 2.59 -17.54 22.81
CA VAL A 458 3.47 -16.79 23.73
C VAL A 458 2.64 -15.92 24.67
N ASN A 459 2.76 -16.15 25.98
CA ASN A 459 2.17 -15.30 27.01
C ASN A 459 2.97 -13.99 27.12
N SER A 460 2.41 -12.90 26.60
CA SER A 460 3.00 -11.55 26.74
C SER A 460 2.71 -10.96 28.13
N GLU A 461 3.39 -11.45 29.16
CA GLU A 461 3.27 -10.94 30.55
C GLU A 461 4.48 -10.09 31.00
N GLU A 462 5.64 -10.18 30.34
CA GLU A 462 6.85 -9.40 30.67
C GLU A 462 7.16 -8.30 29.63
N LEU A 463 6.38 -7.21 29.62
CA LEU A 463 6.70 -5.88 29.07
C LEU A 463 5.47 -4.96 29.14
N ASP A 464 5.26 -4.27 30.28
CA ASP A 464 4.44 -3.04 30.47
C ASP A 464 4.37 -2.76 32.00
N ASP A 465 5.39 -2.12 32.58
CA ASP A 465 5.33 -1.57 33.96
C ASP A 465 5.63 -0.07 33.95
N GLU A 466 5.18 0.65 34.98
CA GLU A 466 5.13 2.12 35.12
C GLU A 466 4.22 2.88 34.13
N LEU A 467 2.90 2.94 34.42
CA LEU A 467 2.13 4.22 34.62
C LEU A 467 0.60 4.00 34.75
N PRO A 468 -0.04 4.41 35.87
CA PRO A 468 -1.46 4.15 36.11
C PRO A 468 -2.40 5.21 35.51
N SER A 469 -2.79 5.06 34.24
CA SER A 469 -3.88 5.86 33.65
C SER A 469 -5.26 5.42 34.17
N ARG A 470 -6.04 6.36 34.71
CA ARG A 470 -7.41 6.10 35.22
C ARG A 470 -8.43 6.21 34.08
N THR A 471 -9.45 5.35 34.14
CA THR A 471 -10.56 5.18 33.17
C THR A 471 -10.19 4.44 31.88
N GLY A 472 -10.99 3.42 31.53
CA GLY A 472 -10.80 2.62 30.31
C GLY A 472 -11.43 1.23 30.42
N ARG A 473 -12.23 0.81 29.42
CA ARG A 473 -12.80 -0.54 29.36
C ARG A 473 -11.69 -1.57 29.14
N ARG A 474 -11.71 -2.70 29.88
CA ARG A 474 -10.90 -3.89 29.58
C ARG A 474 -11.19 -4.37 28.15
N ARG A 475 -10.32 -4.02 27.19
CA ARG A 475 -10.19 -4.78 25.92
C ARG A 475 -9.51 -6.11 26.26
N LYS A 476 -10.09 -7.23 25.81
CA LYS A 476 -9.31 -8.47 25.68
C LYS A 476 -8.24 -8.21 24.61
N LYS A 477 -6.94 -8.18 24.97
CA LYS A 477 -5.86 -8.38 23.98
C LYS A 477 -6.09 -9.78 23.40
N ALA A 478 -6.19 -9.91 22.09
CA ALA A 478 -6.22 -11.22 21.45
C ALA A 478 -4.81 -11.81 21.47
N THR A 479 -4.67 -13.08 21.86
CA THR A 479 -3.44 -13.84 21.67
C THR A 479 -3.14 -13.90 20.17
N LYS A 480 -1.96 -13.43 19.76
CA LYS A 480 -1.49 -13.58 18.38
C LYS A 480 -0.92 -14.98 18.23
N THR A 481 -1.52 -15.81 17.40
CA THR A 481 -0.88 -17.05 16.94
C THR A 481 0.34 -16.67 16.11
N GLN A 482 1.53 -16.94 16.63
CA GLN A 482 2.78 -16.79 15.90
C GLN A 482 3.10 -18.13 15.25
N LEU A 483 3.32 -18.09 13.94
CA LEU A 483 3.97 -19.16 13.21
C LEU A 483 5.47 -19.04 13.46
N ALA A 484 6.12 -20.15 13.74
CA ALA A 484 7.55 -20.19 14.02
C ALA A 484 8.20 -21.24 13.12
N GLY A 485 9.38 -20.99 12.59
CA GLY A 485 9.99 -21.92 11.64
C GLY A 485 11.37 -21.53 11.13
N HIS A 486 11.75 -22.12 10.00
CA HIS A 486 13.12 -22.16 9.52
C HIS A 486 13.26 -21.82 8.03
N VAL A 487 14.38 -21.16 7.71
CA VAL A 487 14.75 -20.79 6.34
C VAL A 487 15.71 -21.82 5.75
N TRP A 488 15.41 -22.25 4.52
CA TRP A 488 16.19 -23.20 3.75
C TRP A 488 16.50 -22.62 2.36
N PHE A 489 17.57 -23.10 1.76
CA PHE A 489 17.97 -22.76 0.40
C PHE A 489 18.10 -24.06 -0.41
N ASP A 490 17.32 -24.18 -1.49
CA ASP A 490 17.33 -25.34 -2.38
C ASP A 490 18.23 -25.05 -3.60
N TYR A 491 19.24 -25.90 -3.79
CA TYR A 491 20.18 -25.86 -4.90
C TYR A 491 20.06 -27.18 -5.69
N GLY A 492 19.23 -27.21 -6.74
CA GLY A 492 19.06 -28.38 -7.60
C GLY A 492 18.46 -29.62 -6.92
N GLY A 493 17.79 -29.47 -5.78
CA GLY A 493 17.29 -30.54 -4.91
C GLY A 493 18.12 -30.77 -3.65
N LEU A 494 19.30 -30.16 -3.52
CA LEU A 494 20.05 -30.11 -2.27
C LEU A 494 19.50 -28.97 -1.40
N ARG A 495 18.73 -29.31 -0.37
CA ARG A 495 18.24 -28.35 0.62
C ARG A 495 19.28 -28.14 1.71
N ILE A 496 19.75 -26.91 1.86
CA ILE A 496 20.72 -26.51 2.87
C ILE A 496 20.04 -25.52 3.83
N ALA A 497 20.20 -25.72 5.14
CA ALA A 497 19.64 -24.80 6.13
C ALA A 497 20.38 -23.44 6.09
N ALA A 498 19.68 -22.35 6.38
CA ALA A 498 20.31 -21.04 6.49
C ALA A 498 21.42 -21.02 7.57
N HIS A 499 21.26 -21.79 8.65
CA HIS A 499 22.21 -21.89 9.77
C HIS A 499 23.43 -22.77 9.49
N ASP A 500 23.42 -23.55 8.41
CA ASP A 500 24.52 -24.45 8.11
C ASP A 500 25.79 -23.60 7.81
N PRO A 501 26.91 -23.80 8.52
CA PRO A 501 28.11 -23.01 8.35
C PRO A 501 28.91 -23.36 7.09
N SER A 502 28.60 -24.45 6.37
CA SER A 502 29.29 -24.87 5.15
C SER A 502 29.30 -23.80 4.05
N GLY A 503 30.34 -23.80 3.22
CA GLY A 503 30.44 -23.01 1.99
C GLY A 503 29.91 -23.76 0.75
N GLY A 504 29.68 -25.06 0.86
CA GLY A 504 29.11 -25.90 -0.19
C GLY A 504 28.42 -27.17 0.34
N ALA A 505 27.78 -27.90 -0.55
CA ALA A 505 27.19 -29.22 -0.27
C ALA A 505 27.50 -30.21 -1.40
N VAL A 506 27.36 -31.50 -1.13
CA VAL A 506 27.64 -32.57 -2.09
C VAL A 506 26.49 -33.56 -2.18
N ASP A 507 26.14 -33.95 -3.41
CA ASP A 507 25.35 -35.15 -3.70
C ASP A 507 26.31 -36.20 -4.30
N GLN A 508 26.67 -37.20 -3.50
CA GLN A 508 27.53 -38.31 -3.91
C GLN A 508 26.91 -39.16 -5.03
N VAL A 509 25.58 -39.28 -5.09
CA VAL A 509 24.87 -40.13 -6.07
C VAL A 509 24.84 -39.46 -7.44
N ARG A 510 24.74 -38.12 -7.47
CA ARG A 510 24.79 -37.32 -8.70
C ARG A 510 26.19 -36.85 -9.08
N HIS A 511 27.21 -37.11 -8.25
CA HIS A 511 28.54 -36.49 -8.31
C HIS A 511 28.44 -34.96 -8.48
N LEU A 512 27.60 -34.31 -7.68
CA LEU A 512 27.34 -32.88 -7.76
C LEU A 512 27.92 -32.14 -6.55
N LEU A 513 28.80 -31.17 -6.81
CA LEU A 513 29.33 -30.22 -5.83
C LEU A 513 28.62 -28.87 -6.00
N VAL A 514 27.80 -28.47 -5.04
CA VAL A 514 27.18 -27.15 -4.98
C VAL A 514 28.08 -26.22 -4.17
N ARG A 515 28.48 -25.07 -4.74
CA ARG A 515 29.06 -23.95 -3.98
C ARG A 515 27.98 -22.92 -3.66
N ARG A 516 27.78 -22.62 -2.39
CA ARG A 516 26.70 -21.74 -1.91
C ARG A 516 26.94 -20.29 -2.31
N ASN A 517 25.89 -19.62 -2.78
CA ASN A 517 25.92 -18.20 -3.09
C ASN A 517 25.50 -17.39 -1.85
N ARG A 518 26.44 -17.23 -0.90
CA ARG A 518 26.22 -16.50 0.36
C ARG A 518 25.74 -15.04 0.17
N ILE A 519 25.99 -14.43 -0.99
CA ILE A 519 25.47 -13.10 -1.33
C ILE A 519 23.97 -13.18 -1.63
N ALA A 520 23.55 -14.11 -2.49
CA ALA A 520 22.13 -14.34 -2.80
C ALA A 520 21.34 -14.79 -1.56
N GLU A 521 21.91 -15.66 -0.71
CA GLU A 521 21.30 -16.06 0.57
C GLU A 521 21.00 -14.84 1.46
N ARG A 522 21.95 -13.90 1.61
CA ARG A 522 21.76 -12.66 2.38
C ARG A 522 20.74 -11.72 1.74
N SER A 523 20.73 -11.58 0.41
CA SER A 523 19.72 -10.79 -0.32
C SER A 523 18.32 -11.34 -0.10
N ALA A 524 18.13 -12.66 -0.18
CA ALA A 524 16.84 -13.30 0.09
C ALA A 524 16.37 -13.04 1.54
N LEU A 525 17.25 -13.22 2.54
CA LEU A 525 16.90 -12.99 3.95
C LEU A 525 16.42 -11.55 4.24
N SER A 526 16.90 -10.55 3.50
CA SER A 526 16.40 -9.17 3.63
C SER A 526 14.96 -8.99 3.15
N VAL A 527 14.49 -9.80 2.19
CA VAL A 527 13.09 -9.80 1.73
C VAL A 527 12.15 -10.29 2.83
N LEU A 528 12.53 -11.34 3.58
CA LEU A 528 11.73 -11.79 4.73
C LEU A 528 11.56 -10.70 5.80
N ALA A 529 12.66 -10.01 6.13
CA ALA A 529 12.62 -8.91 7.09
C ALA A 529 11.72 -7.75 6.59
N ALA A 530 11.79 -7.40 5.30
CA ALA A 530 10.92 -6.41 4.68
C ALA A 530 9.44 -6.83 4.67
N CYS A 531 9.15 -8.13 4.51
CA CYS A 531 7.82 -8.72 4.63
C CYS A 531 7.27 -8.75 6.08
N GLY A 532 8.05 -8.25 7.06
CA GLY A 532 7.61 -8.09 8.45
C GLY A 532 7.72 -9.36 9.29
N ALA A 533 8.57 -10.29 8.89
CA ALA A 533 9.02 -11.43 9.69
C ALA A 533 9.98 -10.98 10.81
N VAL A 534 10.06 -11.72 11.91
CA VAL A 534 10.91 -11.39 13.08
C VAL A 534 11.88 -12.52 13.35
N THR A 535 13.19 -12.21 13.41
CA THR A 535 14.22 -13.13 13.90
C THR A 535 14.41 -12.93 15.40
N PRO A 536 14.10 -13.91 16.27
CA PRO A 536 14.40 -13.80 17.69
C PRO A 536 15.93 -13.71 17.91
N LYS A 537 16.33 -13.13 19.04
CA LYS A 537 17.74 -12.99 19.42
C LYS A 537 18.17 -14.13 20.34
N GLU A 538 19.27 -14.77 20.00
CA GLU A 538 19.95 -15.76 20.84
C GLU A 538 21.29 -15.15 21.30
N ASP A 539 21.57 -15.19 22.61
CA ASP A 539 22.76 -14.61 23.26
C ASP A 539 23.13 -13.14 22.91
N GLY A 540 22.20 -12.39 22.30
CA GLY A 540 22.32 -10.99 21.92
C GLY A 540 22.41 -10.73 20.40
N GLU A 541 22.72 -11.74 19.61
CA GLU A 541 22.79 -11.67 18.15
C GLU A 541 21.48 -12.16 17.50
N PRO A 542 21.10 -11.65 16.30
CA PRO A 542 19.87 -12.09 15.63
C PRO A 542 20.05 -13.45 14.98
N SER A 543 19.22 -14.43 15.34
CA SER A 543 19.22 -15.76 14.71
C SER A 543 18.72 -15.66 13.26
N THR A 544 19.60 -15.63 12.25
CA THR A 544 19.21 -15.42 10.84
C THR A 544 18.54 -16.64 10.16
N HIS A 545 17.94 -17.52 10.97
CA HIS A 545 17.58 -18.90 10.63
C HIS A 545 16.31 -19.41 11.32
N HIS A 546 15.93 -18.78 12.44
CA HIS A 546 14.63 -18.97 13.07
C HIS A 546 13.80 -17.72 12.77
N VAL A 547 12.55 -17.91 12.36
CA VAL A 547 11.70 -16.84 11.86
C VAL A 547 10.30 -16.98 12.45
N GLU A 548 9.86 -15.93 13.15
CA GLU A 548 8.49 -15.76 13.61
C GLU A 548 7.69 -14.92 12.62
N PHE A 549 6.49 -15.41 12.25
CA PHE A 549 5.55 -14.73 11.38
C PHE A 549 4.17 -14.67 12.06
N ALA A 550 3.55 -13.49 12.15
CA ALA A 550 2.16 -13.40 12.57
C ALA A 550 1.28 -13.98 11.44
N ARG A 551 0.40 -14.96 11.74
CA ARG A 551 -0.39 -15.67 10.70
C ARG A 551 -1.14 -14.71 9.76
N ASN A 552 -1.74 -13.65 10.31
CA ASN A 552 -2.45 -12.63 9.54
C ASN A 552 -1.56 -11.68 8.70
N ARG A 553 -0.24 -11.67 8.92
CA ARG A 553 0.73 -11.00 8.02
C ARG A 553 1.17 -11.92 6.89
N LEU A 554 1.29 -13.22 7.15
CA LEU A 554 1.74 -14.19 6.15
C LEU A 554 0.82 -14.16 4.91
N ASP A 555 -0.49 -14.14 5.13
CA ASP A 555 -1.51 -14.05 4.07
C ASP A 555 -1.34 -12.81 3.17
N SER A 556 -0.85 -11.69 3.72
CA SER A 556 -0.56 -10.46 2.98
C SER A 556 0.86 -10.40 2.38
N ALA A 557 1.81 -11.14 2.94
CA ALA A 557 3.21 -11.17 2.49
C ALA A 557 3.46 -12.24 1.41
N ALA A 558 2.73 -13.36 1.43
CA ALA A 558 2.93 -14.49 0.52
C ALA A 558 2.95 -14.12 -0.98
N PRO A 559 2.10 -13.20 -1.50
CA PRO A 559 2.19 -12.77 -2.89
C PRO A 559 3.51 -12.04 -3.23
N GLN A 560 4.01 -11.19 -2.33
CA GLN A 560 5.28 -10.49 -2.51
C GLN A 560 6.45 -11.46 -2.44
N MET A 561 6.44 -12.35 -1.45
CA MET A 561 7.47 -13.39 -1.30
C MET A 561 7.54 -14.27 -2.56
N ALA A 562 6.40 -14.72 -3.10
CA ALA A 562 6.37 -15.53 -4.30
C ALA A 562 6.88 -14.79 -5.56
N SER A 563 6.65 -13.47 -5.68
CA SER A 563 7.25 -12.68 -6.77
C SER A 563 8.78 -12.55 -6.66
N GLU A 564 9.34 -12.71 -5.47
CA GLU A 564 10.78 -12.78 -5.18
C GLU A 564 11.30 -14.23 -5.17
N GLY A 565 10.54 -15.19 -5.73
CA GLY A 565 10.94 -16.58 -5.92
C GLY A 565 10.84 -17.49 -4.69
N TRP A 566 10.19 -17.06 -3.60
CA TRP A 566 10.04 -17.88 -2.40
C TRP A 566 8.98 -18.97 -2.53
N GLU A 567 9.31 -20.16 -2.03
CA GLU A 567 8.32 -21.18 -1.70
C GLU A 567 8.02 -21.17 -0.19
N VAL A 568 6.74 -21.15 0.17
CA VAL A 568 6.29 -21.14 1.56
C VAL A 568 5.56 -22.45 1.89
N GLU A 569 5.85 -23.01 3.05
CA GLU A 569 5.19 -24.19 3.60
C GLU A 569 4.75 -23.88 5.03
N VAL A 570 3.51 -24.22 5.39
CA VAL A 570 3.01 -24.06 6.77
C VAL A 570 2.36 -25.37 7.24
N SER A 571 2.84 -25.90 8.36
CA SER A 571 2.32 -27.11 9.01
C SER A 571 2.18 -28.29 8.02
N GLY A 572 3.22 -28.49 7.19
CA GLY A 572 3.29 -29.53 6.16
C GLY A 572 2.49 -29.27 4.87
N LYS A 573 1.98 -28.05 4.64
CA LYS A 573 1.24 -27.69 3.42
C LYS A 573 1.92 -26.55 2.65
N ARG A 574 2.20 -26.77 1.36
CA ARG A 574 2.68 -25.72 0.43
C ARG A 574 1.62 -24.61 0.30
N TYR A 575 2.05 -23.36 0.41
CA TYR A 575 1.23 -22.17 0.18
C TYR A 575 1.43 -21.70 -1.26
N ARG A 576 0.34 -21.60 -2.02
CA ARG A 576 0.34 -21.13 -3.41
C ARG A 576 -0.34 -19.75 -3.47
N PRO A 577 0.28 -18.71 -4.05
CA PRO A 577 -0.39 -17.44 -4.29
C PRO A 577 -1.48 -17.59 -5.36
N ALA A 578 -2.55 -16.80 -5.27
CA ALA A 578 -3.48 -16.64 -6.39
C ALA A 578 -2.78 -15.99 -7.60
N GLY A 579 -2.88 -16.64 -8.76
CA GLY A 579 -2.54 -16.06 -10.05
C GLY A 579 -3.63 -15.12 -10.57
N THR A 580 -3.70 -14.94 -11.89
CA THR A 580 -4.77 -14.13 -12.52
C THR A 580 -6.14 -14.76 -12.29
N PHE A 581 -7.13 -13.94 -11.94
CA PHE A 581 -8.54 -14.35 -11.96
C PHE A 581 -9.09 -14.30 -13.40
N SER A 582 -9.98 -15.22 -13.74
CA SER A 582 -10.75 -15.24 -14.99
C SER A 582 -12.24 -15.23 -14.69
N TRP A 583 -12.98 -14.35 -15.37
CA TRP A 583 -14.44 -14.23 -15.30
C TRP A 583 -15.07 -14.86 -16.54
N HIS A 584 -16.16 -15.62 -16.35
CA HIS A 584 -16.94 -16.18 -17.45
C HIS A 584 -18.43 -15.89 -17.22
N VAL A 585 -19.09 -15.28 -18.21
CA VAL A 585 -20.53 -15.02 -18.21
C VAL A 585 -21.22 -15.94 -19.21
N ALA A 586 -22.14 -16.77 -18.74
CA ALA A 586 -22.91 -17.70 -19.57
C ALA A 586 -24.42 -17.44 -19.47
N SER A 587 -25.10 -17.43 -20.61
CA SER A 587 -26.54 -17.20 -20.73
C SER A 587 -27.34 -18.46 -20.42
N GLY A 588 -28.35 -18.30 -19.56
CA GLY A 588 -29.40 -19.27 -19.31
C GLY A 588 -30.76 -18.77 -19.82
N ILE A 589 -31.83 -19.45 -19.42
CA ILE A 589 -33.20 -19.08 -19.81
C ILE A 589 -33.66 -17.92 -18.92
N ASP A 590 -33.55 -16.69 -19.45
CA ASP A 590 -33.87 -15.41 -18.79
C ASP A 590 -32.98 -15.02 -17.58
N TRP A 591 -31.82 -15.64 -17.44
CA TRP A 591 -30.75 -15.22 -16.52
C TRP A 591 -29.37 -15.34 -17.16
N PHE A 592 -28.38 -14.64 -16.59
CA PHE A 592 -26.96 -14.81 -16.84
C PHE A 592 -26.30 -15.41 -15.60
N GLU A 593 -25.52 -16.46 -15.78
CA GLU A 593 -24.69 -17.06 -14.75
C GLU A 593 -23.31 -16.41 -14.79
N LEU A 594 -22.96 -15.69 -13.72
CA LEU A 594 -21.61 -15.21 -13.50
C LEU A 594 -20.81 -16.28 -12.76
N SER A 595 -19.74 -16.75 -13.39
CA SER A 595 -18.77 -17.68 -12.83
C SER A 595 -17.35 -17.14 -13.04
N GLY A 596 -16.37 -17.86 -12.50
CA GLY A 596 -14.97 -17.47 -12.58
C GLY A 596 -14.08 -18.39 -11.77
N SER A 597 -12.78 -18.18 -11.87
CA SER A 597 -11.77 -19.04 -11.27
C SER A 597 -10.45 -18.32 -10.96
N PHE A 598 -9.73 -18.83 -9.96
CA PHE A 598 -8.31 -18.54 -9.75
C PHE A 598 -7.47 -19.72 -10.20
N ASN A 599 -6.34 -19.44 -10.85
CA ASN A 599 -5.27 -20.41 -11.08
C ASN A 599 -4.19 -20.27 -9.99
N PHE A 600 -3.89 -21.36 -9.29
CA PHE A 600 -2.89 -21.47 -8.22
C PHE A 600 -1.76 -22.41 -8.68
N ASP A 601 -0.79 -21.88 -9.43
CA ASP A 601 0.38 -22.65 -9.93
C ASP A 601 -0.05 -23.93 -10.67
N GLY A 602 -0.93 -23.76 -11.66
CA GLY A 602 -1.49 -24.82 -12.50
C GLY A 602 -2.80 -25.44 -12.00
N ILE A 603 -3.21 -25.18 -10.75
CA ILE A 603 -4.45 -25.71 -10.18
C ILE A 603 -5.58 -24.66 -10.27
N GLU A 604 -6.66 -24.99 -10.97
CA GLU A 604 -7.82 -24.10 -11.09
C GLU A 604 -8.86 -24.32 -9.97
N VAL A 605 -9.36 -23.24 -9.38
CA VAL A 605 -10.42 -23.25 -8.35
C VAL A 605 -11.56 -22.34 -8.79
N GLY A 606 -12.73 -22.95 -9.02
CA GLY A 606 -13.95 -22.25 -9.43
C GLY A 606 -14.71 -21.60 -8.26
N MET A 607 -15.58 -20.64 -8.61
CA MET A 607 -16.39 -19.83 -7.69
C MET A 607 -17.03 -20.52 -6.47
N PRO A 608 -17.59 -21.76 -6.52
CA PRO A 608 -18.24 -22.36 -5.34
C PRO A 608 -17.33 -22.42 -4.11
N SER A 609 -16.09 -22.90 -4.27
CA SER A 609 -15.12 -22.98 -3.16
C SER A 609 -14.62 -21.60 -2.71
N LEU A 610 -14.56 -20.63 -3.63
CA LEU A 610 -14.20 -19.25 -3.32
C LEU A 610 -15.30 -18.56 -2.48
N LEU A 611 -16.58 -18.84 -2.79
CA LEU A 611 -17.73 -18.32 -2.05
C LEU A 611 -17.81 -18.91 -0.64
N GLU A 612 -17.56 -20.22 -0.47
CA GLU A 612 -17.49 -20.83 0.86
C GLU A 612 -16.40 -20.20 1.75
N ALA A 613 -15.21 -19.95 1.20
CA ALA A 613 -14.12 -19.29 1.94
C ALA A 613 -14.49 -17.85 2.35
N ILE A 614 -15.09 -17.07 1.44
CA ILE A 614 -15.60 -15.72 1.74
C ILE A 614 -16.68 -15.75 2.84
N GLU A 615 -17.52 -16.78 2.90
CA GLU A 615 -18.55 -16.93 3.95
C GLU A 615 -18.01 -17.33 5.31
N ARG A 616 -16.94 -18.14 5.35
CA ARG A 616 -16.21 -18.48 6.58
C ARG A 616 -15.34 -17.31 7.07
N GLY A 617 -14.95 -16.41 6.16
CA GLY A 617 -13.99 -15.33 6.41
C GLY A 617 -12.54 -15.79 6.22
N ASP A 618 -12.32 -16.90 5.53
CA ASP A 618 -11.01 -17.50 5.31
C ASP A 618 -10.22 -16.73 4.23
N SER A 619 -8.94 -16.47 4.51
CA SER A 619 -7.97 -15.88 3.58
C SER A 619 -7.40 -16.88 2.55
N SER A 620 -7.80 -18.15 2.64
CA SER A 620 -7.24 -19.24 1.83
C SER A 620 -8.29 -20.30 1.49
N VAL A 621 -8.00 -21.11 0.47
CA VAL A 621 -8.83 -22.23 0.00
C VAL A 621 -7.96 -23.48 -0.09
N GLN A 622 -8.46 -24.61 0.41
CA GLN A 622 -7.77 -25.89 0.24
C GLN A 622 -7.92 -26.39 -1.20
N LEU A 623 -6.80 -26.75 -1.81
CA LEU A 623 -6.69 -27.20 -3.19
C LEU A 623 -6.83 -28.73 -3.29
N PRO A 624 -7.18 -29.29 -4.47
CA PRO A 624 -7.38 -30.73 -4.64
C PRO A 624 -6.15 -31.60 -4.36
N ASP A 625 -4.94 -31.03 -4.43
CA ASP A 625 -3.68 -31.70 -4.06
C ASP A 625 -3.37 -31.63 -2.54
N GLY A 626 -4.25 -31.01 -1.74
CA GLY A 626 -4.08 -30.80 -0.31
C GLY A 626 -3.32 -29.54 0.08
N SER A 627 -2.75 -28.80 -0.89
CA SER A 627 -2.07 -27.52 -0.66
C SER A 627 -3.05 -26.37 -0.41
N LEU A 628 -2.56 -25.17 -0.07
CA LEU A 628 -3.39 -24.02 0.30
C LEU A 628 -3.19 -22.86 -0.69
N GLY A 629 -4.26 -22.48 -1.38
CA GLY A 629 -4.31 -21.32 -2.26
C GLY A 629 -4.66 -20.05 -1.48
N ILE A 630 -3.81 -19.03 -1.50
CA ILE A 630 -4.00 -17.77 -0.76
C ILE A 630 -4.71 -16.75 -1.63
N LEU A 631 -5.86 -16.26 -1.16
CA LEU A 631 -6.67 -15.27 -1.87
C LEU A 631 -6.11 -13.86 -1.69
N PRO A 632 -6.20 -12.96 -2.70
CA PRO A 632 -5.79 -11.58 -2.53
C PRO A 632 -6.60 -10.90 -1.42
N ALA A 633 -5.95 -10.15 -0.52
CA ALA A 633 -6.60 -9.54 0.66
C ALA A 633 -7.78 -8.60 0.32
N ASP A 634 -7.82 -8.07 -0.90
CA ASP A 634 -8.89 -7.19 -1.40
C ASP A 634 -9.98 -7.93 -2.18
N TRP A 635 -9.77 -9.21 -2.51
CA TRP A 635 -10.70 -10.03 -3.30
C TRP A 635 -12.10 -10.08 -2.70
N ALA A 636 -12.23 -10.46 -1.43
CA ALA A 636 -13.53 -10.51 -0.75
C ALA A 636 -14.24 -9.14 -0.75
N ARG A 637 -13.49 -8.03 -0.71
CA ARG A 637 -14.02 -6.66 -0.79
C ARG A 637 -14.47 -6.28 -2.20
N GLN A 638 -13.78 -6.77 -3.23
CA GLN A 638 -14.16 -6.64 -4.64
C GLN A 638 -15.38 -7.52 -4.99
N MET A 639 -15.53 -8.69 -4.37
CA MET A 639 -16.62 -9.64 -4.65
C MET A 639 -17.95 -9.29 -3.96
N ALA A 640 -17.91 -8.70 -2.77
CA ALA A 640 -19.12 -8.33 -2.02
C ALA A 640 -20.15 -7.54 -2.87
N PRO A 641 -19.78 -6.54 -3.71
CA PRO A 641 -20.63 -5.92 -4.73
C PRO A 641 -21.44 -6.89 -5.59
N MET A 642 -20.79 -7.89 -6.19
CA MET A 642 -21.43 -8.85 -7.10
C MET A 642 -22.33 -9.81 -6.31
N ILE A 643 -21.81 -10.37 -5.21
CA ILE A 643 -22.50 -11.32 -4.34
C ILE A 643 -23.78 -10.71 -3.73
N GLU A 644 -23.77 -9.44 -3.30
CA GLU A 644 -24.93 -8.77 -2.71
C GLU A 644 -26.05 -8.44 -3.71
N LEU A 645 -25.75 -8.32 -5.00
CA LEU A 645 -26.72 -7.93 -6.03
C LEU A 645 -27.25 -9.13 -6.84
N ALA A 646 -26.45 -10.20 -6.95
CA ALA A 646 -26.85 -11.47 -7.56
C ALA A 646 -28.01 -12.17 -6.81
N GLN A 647 -28.60 -13.16 -7.48
CA GLN A 647 -29.32 -14.27 -6.85
C GLN A 647 -28.37 -15.46 -6.73
N ARG A 648 -28.42 -16.20 -5.62
CA ARG A 648 -27.56 -17.38 -5.42
C ARG A 648 -28.35 -18.66 -5.73
N SER A 649 -27.75 -19.55 -6.51
CA SER A 649 -28.26 -20.90 -6.78
C SER A 649 -27.07 -21.82 -7.02
N ASP A 650 -27.03 -22.97 -6.36
CA ASP A 650 -26.12 -24.09 -6.71
C ASP A 650 -24.63 -23.70 -6.79
N GLY A 651 -24.17 -22.82 -5.89
CA GLY A 651 -22.80 -22.29 -5.86
C GLY A 651 -22.47 -21.23 -6.93
N LYS A 652 -23.45 -20.81 -7.74
CA LYS A 652 -23.31 -19.79 -8.79
C LYS A 652 -24.02 -18.48 -8.43
N LEU A 653 -23.60 -17.39 -9.09
CA LEU A 653 -24.25 -16.09 -9.04
C LEU A 653 -25.10 -15.89 -10.31
N ARG A 654 -26.42 -15.72 -10.16
CA ARG A 654 -27.36 -15.46 -11.27
C ARG A 654 -27.83 -14.00 -11.27
N TYR A 655 -27.85 -13.39 -12.44
CA TYR A 655 -28.43 -12.08 -12.71
C TYR A 655 -29.62 -12.25 -13.66
N GLY A 656 -30.76 -11.63 -13.39
CA GLY A 656 -31.92 -11.71 -14.30
C GLY A 656 -31.64 -10.96 -15.62
N ARG A 657 -32.33 -11.32 -16.70
CA ARG A 657 -32.10 -10.74 -18.05
C ARG A 657 -32.09 -9.19 -18.09
N ILE A 658 -32.93 -8.54 -17.30
CA ILE A 658 -33.02 -7.07 -17.19
C ILE A 658 -31.80 -6.41 -16.49
N GLN A 659 -30.90 -7.21 -15.92
CA GLN A 659 -29.74 -6.77 -15.14
C GLN A 659 -28.43 -6.70 -15.94
N VAL A 660 -28.42 -6.87 -17.28
CA VAL A 660 -27.19 -6.86 -18.10
C VAL A 660 -26.34 -5.61 -17.85
N ALA A 661 -26.93 -4.42 -17.90
CA ALA A 661 -26.21 -3.17 -17.63
C ALA A 661 -25.64 -3.08 -16.20
N LEU A 662 -26.23 -3.78 -15.23
CA LEU A 662 -25.70 -3.88 -13.86
C LEU A 662 -24.53 -4.86 -13.78
N LEU A 663 -24.62 -6.00 -14.48
CA LEU A 663 -23.56 -7.00 -14.57
C LEU A 663 -22.34 -6.44 -15.32
N ASP A 664 -22.54 -5.82 -16.48
CA ASP A 664 -21.47 -5.13 -17.22
C ASP A 664 -20.86 -3.99 -16.39
N ALA A 665 -21.67 -3.17 -15.70
CA ALA A 665 -21.15 -2.13 -14.81
C ALA A 665 -20.36 -2.65 -13.59
N LEU A 666 -20.55 -3.92 -13.17
CA LEU A 666 -19.77 -4.61 -12.13
C LEU A 666 -18.48 -5.24 -12.69
N LEU A 667 -18.53 -5.73 -13.93
CA LEU A 667 -17.39 -6.29 -14.66
C LEU A 667 -16.47 -5.22 -15.28
N ALA A 668 -16.97 -4.00 -15.48
CA ALA A 668 -16.23 -2.88 -16.05
C ALA A 668 -14.96 -2.54 -15.23
N GLY A 669 -13.80 -2.94 -15.76
CA GLY A 669 -12.47 -2.79 -15.14
C GLY A 669 -11.88 -4.08 -14.58
N GLN A 670 -12.57 -5.22 -14.68
CA GLN A 670 -12.04 -6.53 -14.30
C GLN A 670 -11.10 -7.08 -15.41
N PRO A 671 -9.96 -7.72 -15.06
CA PRO A 671 -9.14 -8.43 -16.04
C PRO A 671 -9.83 -9.71 -16.52
N ARG A 672 -9.50 -10.15 -17.75
CA ARG A 672 -9.90 -11.44 -18.35
C ARG A 672 -11.38 -11.81 -18.11
N THR A 673 -12.27 -11.01 -18.68
CA THR A 673 -13.70 -11.34 -18.73
C THR A 673 -14.06 -11.92 -20.08
N GLU A 674 -14.43 -13.20 -20.08
CA GLU A 674 -15.06 -13.89 -21.19
C GLU A 674 -16.59 -13.78 -21.04
N VAL A 675 -17.27 -13.51 -22.15
CA VAL A 675 -18.73 -13.44 -22.23
C VAL A 675 -19.19 -14.20 -23.46
N ASP A 676 -20.39 -14.76 -23.43
CA ASP A 676 -20.97 -15.38 -24.61
C ASP A 676 -21.57 -14.37 -25.60
N GLU A 677 -21.83 -14.85 -26.82
CA GLU A 677 -22.39 -14.05 -27.92
C GLU A 677 -23.74 -13.38 -27.57
N ALA A 678 -24.52 -13.99 -26.66
CA ALA A 678 -25.83 -13.49 -26.26
C ALA A 678 -25.73 -12.33 -25.26
N PHE A 679 -24.79 -12.39 -24.30
CA PHE A 679 -24.47 -11.26 -23.43
C PHE A 679 -23.83 -10.11 -24.24
N GLU A 680 -22.87 -10.42 -25.12
CA GLU A 680 -22.21 -9.41 -25.95
C GLU A 680 -23.20 -8.68 -26.85
N LYS A 681 -24.08 -9.41 -27.55
CA LYS A 681 -25.12 -8.80 -28.39
C LYS A 681 -26.02 -7.85 -27.60
N ILE A 682 -26.45 -8.22 -26.39
CA ILE A 682 -27.31 -7.34 -25.57
C ILE A 682 -26.52 -6.14 -25.04
N ARG A 683 -25.20 -6.26 -24.84
CA ARG A 683 -24.31 -5.13 -24.53
C ARG A 683 -24.16 -4.17 -25.72
N GLU A 684 -23.98 -4.69 -26.93
CA GLU A 684 -24.00 -3.87 -28.16
C GLU A 684 -25.35 -3.18 -28.40
N GLU A 685 -26.46 -3.88 -28.14
CA GLU A 685 -27.79 -3.27 -28.23
C GLU A 685 -27.92 -2.14 -27.19
N LEU A 686 -27.55 -2.38 -25.93
CA LEU A 686 -27.60 -1.36 -24.86
C LEU A 686 -26.71 -0.15 -25.11
N SER A 687 -25.56 -0.30 -25.78
CA SER A 687 -24.65 0.82 -26.06
C SER A 687 -25.21 1.80 -27.10
N ARG A 688 -26.02 1.33 -28.06
CA ARG A 688 -26.76 2.19 -29.01
C ARG A 688 -27.73 3.13 -28.30
N GLY A 689 -28.23 2.74 -27.13
CA GLY A 689 -29.02 3.59 -26.24
C GLY A 689 -28.30 4.85 -25.74
N GLU A 690 -26.97 4.92 -25.82
CA GLU A 690 -26.21 6.13 -25.47
C GLU A 690 -26.11 7.16 -26.62
N GLN A 691 -26.37 6.75 -27.87
CA GLN A 691 -26.40 7.61 -29.05
C GLN A 691 -27.62 7.27 -29.92
N PRO A 692 -28.82 7.75 -29.53
CA PRO A 692 -30.07 7.37 -30.20
C PRO A 692 -30.20 8.00 -31.59
N ASP A 693 -30.47 7.17 -32.60
CA ASP A 693 -30.83 7.61 -33.95
C ASP A 693 -32.04 8.55 -33.92
N ALA A 694 -31.97 9.67 -34.65
CA ALA A 694 -33.09 10.62 -34.72
C ALA A 694 -34.26 10.06 -35.56
N ILE A 695 -35.45 10.01 -34.97
CA ILE A 695 -36.69 9.59 -35.66
C ILE A 695 -37.58 10.81 -35.95
N GLU A 696 -37.99 10.95 -37.21
CA GLU A 696 -38.94 11.97 -37.66
C GLU A 696 -40.33 11.79 -37.03
N GLU A 697 -41.07 12.90 -36.89
CA GLU A 697 -42.43 12.94 -36.38
C GLU A 697 -43.41 12.03 -37.16
N PRO A 698 -44.23 11.21 -36.46
CA PRO A 698 -45.07 10.19 -37.08
C PRO A 698 -46.31 10.76 -37.75
N GLU A 699 -46.88 10.01 -38.70
CA GLU A 699 -48.16 10.38 -39.31
C GLU A 699 -49.27 10.50 -38.25
N GLY A 700 -50.06 11.58 -38.36
CA GLY A 700 -51.07 11.98 -37.37
C GLY A 700 -50.60 13.03 -36.37
N PHE A 701 -49.28 13.17 -36.14
CA PHE A 701 -48.73 14.28 -35.34
C PHE A 701 -48.90 15.63 -36.06
N LYS A 702 -49.19 16.69 -35.32
CA LYS A 702 -49.49 18.05 -35.81
C LYS A 702 -48.53 19.07 -35.21
N GLY A 703 -47.28 19.00 -35.65
CA GLY A 703 -46.21 19.93 -35.31
C GLY A 703 -44.91 19.52 -35.99
N THR A 704 -43.83 20.20 -35.63
CA THR A 704 -42.46 19.85 -36.05
C THR A 704 -41.60 19.68 -34.80
N LEU A 705 -40.85 18.58 -34.71
CA LEU A 705 -39.93 18.31 -33.59
C LEU A 705 -38.56 18.94 -33.89
N ARG A 706 -37.91 19.49 -32.86
CA ARG A 706 -36.49 19.90 -32.93
C ARG A 706 -35.59 18.67 -33.02
N HIS A 707 -34.35 18.80 -33.51
CA HIS A 707 -33.37 17.71 -33.65
C HIS A 707 -33.27 16.82 -32.40
N TYR A 708 -33.07 17.43 -31.22
CA TYR A 708 -33.02 16.69 -29.96
C TYR A 708 -34.35 16.04 -29.55
N GLN A 709 -35.49 16.56 -30.01
CA GLN A 709 -36.78 15.91 -29.78
C GLN A 709 -36.96 14.67 -30.67
N ARG A 710 -36.33 14.65 -31.86
CA ARG A 710 -36.25 13.47 -32.74
C ARG A 710 -35.29 12.40 -32.22
N GLU A 711 -34.12 12.79 -31.71
CA GLU A 711 -33.24 11.91 -30.91
C GLU A 711 -34.00 11.30 -29.72
N GLY A 712 -34.79 12.11 -29.01
CA GLY A 712 -35.57 11.66 -27.86
C GLY A 712 -36.68 10.68 -28.26
N LEU A 713 -37.37 10.95 -29.36
CA LEU A 713 -38.35 10.03 -29.95
C LEU A 713 -37.70 8.70 -30.40
N GLY A 714 -36.47 8.77 -30.92
CA GLY A 714 -35.64 7.63 -31.28
C GLY A 714 -35.20 6.79 -30.08
N TRP A 715 -34.68 7.43 -29.03
CA TRP A 715 -34.35 6.78 -27.76
C TRP A 715 -35.56 6.07 -27.14
N LEU A 716 -36.74 6.69 -27.21
CA LEU A 716 -38.00 6.08 -26.78
C LEU A 716 -38.42 4.88 -27.66
N ALA A 717 -38.05 4.85 -28.95
CA ALA A 717 -38.23 3.67 -29.82
C ALA A 717 -37.24 2.55 -29.52
N PHE A 718 -36.00 2.91 -29.22
CA PHE A 718 -34.97 1.97 -28.82
C PHE A 718 -35.38 1.21 -27.55
N LEU A 719 -35.83 1.91 -26.50
CA LEU A 719 -36.36 1.28 -25.28
C LEU A 719 -37.60 0.41 -25.55
N GLU A 720 -38.51 0.87 -26.40
CA GLU A 720 -39.69 0.11 -26.84
C GLU A 720 -39.29 -1.22 -27.50
N SER A 721 -38.24 -1.20 -28.35
CA SER A 721 -37.74 -2.39 -29.07
C SER A 721 -37.11 -3.44 -28.15
N LEU A 722 -36.49 -3.01 -27.05
CA LEU A 722 -35.95 -3.89 -26.01
C LEU A 722 -36.99 -4.33 -24.97
N GLY A 723 -38.20 -3.76 -24.99
CA GLY A 723 -39.25 -4.03 -24.00
C GLY A 723 -38.91 -3.54 -22.58
N VAL A 724 -38.12 -2.47 -22.47
CA VAL A 724 -37.63 -1.93 -21.19
C VAL A 724 -38.19 -0.53 -20.92
N GLY A 725 -38.34 -0.20 -19.64
CA GLY A 725 -38.69 1.15 -19.21
C GLY A 725 -37.48 2.09 -19.12
N GLY A 726 -37.72 3.38 -19.30
CA GLY A 726 -36.70 4.44 -19.19
C GLY A 726 -37.18 5.71 -18.51
N CYS A 727 -36.23 6.60 -18.21
CA CYS A 727 -36.46 7.90 -17.58
C CYS A 727 -36.05 9.04 -18.53
N LEU A 728 -37.02 9.77 -19.08
CA LEU A 728 -36.80 10.99 -19.85
C LEU A 728 -36.64 12.18 -18.90
N ALA A 729 -35.39 12.60 -18.75
CA ALA A 729 -34.91 13.48 -17.70
C ALA A 729 -34.29 14.79 -18.22
N ASP A 730 -34.58 15.16 -19.47
CA ASP A 730 -34.31 16.47 -20.07
C ASP A 730 -34.70 17.63 -19.13
N ASP A 731 -34.04 18.78 -19.27
CA ASP A 731 -34.38 20.01 -18.52
C ASP A 731 -35.85 20.46 -18.68
N MET A 732 -36.27 21.38 -17.80
CA MET A 732 -37.62 21.96 -17.84
C MET A 732 -37.79 22.89 -19.04
N GLY A 733 -38.86 22.69 -19.82
CA GLY A 733 -39.14 23.49 -21.02
C GLY A 733 -38.63 22.90 -22.34
N LEU A 734 -37.89 21.78 -22.34
CA LEU A 734 -37.41 21.10 -23.57
C LEU A 734 -38.51 20.34 -24.35
N GLY A 735 -39.78 20.46 -23.95
CA GLY A 735 -40.93 19.85 -24.64
C GLY A 735 -41.08 18.34 -24.43
N LYS A 736 -40.79 17.83 -23.22
CA LYS A 736 -40.93 16.40 -22.88
C LYS A 736 -42.33 15.84 -23.16
N THR A 737 -43.38 16.59 -22.81
CA THR A 737 -44.79 16.22 -23.11
C THR A 737 -45.01 15.98 -24.60
N VAL A 738 -44.50 16.86 -25.46
CA VAL A 738 -44.57 16.73 -26.93
C VAL A 738 -43.84 15.47 -27.43
N GLN A 739 -42.66 15.16 -26.89
CA GLN A 739 -41.94 13.91 -27.20
C GLN A 739 -42.76 12.66 -26.85
N VAL A 740 -43.47 12.67 -25.71
CA VAL A 740 -44.34 11.56 -25.30
C VAL A 740 -45.60 11.46 -26.18
N LEU A 741 -46.20 12.59 -26.56
CA LEU A 741 -47.36 12.59 -27.45
C LEU A 741 -47.01 12.04 -28.85
N ALA A 742 -45.83 12.40 -29.38
CA ALA A 742 -45.30 11.81 -30.62
C ALA A 742 -45.04 10.30 -30.47
N LEU A 743 -44.44 9.85 -29.36
CA LEU A 743 -44.26 8.43 -29.04
C LEU A 743 -45.59 7.66 -29.07
N LEU A 744 -46.64 8.18 -28.41
CA LEU A 744 -47.94 7.50 -28.34
C LEU A 744 -48.63 7.40 -29.70
N VAL A 745 -48.53 8.42 -30.56
CA VAL A 745 -49.06 8.36 -31.94
C VAL A 745 -48.29 7.34 -32.78
N ARG A 746 -46.94 7.37 -32.76
CA ARG A 746 -46.11 6.37 -33.47
C ARG A 746 -46.48 4.96 -33.03
N ARG A 747 -46.57 4.73 -31.72
CA ARG A 747 -46.94 3.44 -31.12
C ARG A 747 -48.32 2.98 -31.58
N GLN A 748 -49.31 3.87 -31.64
CA GLN A 748 -50.65 3.53 -32.12
C GLN A 748 -50.67 3.15 -33.62
N ALA A 749 -49.84 3.80 -34.46
CA ALA A 749 -49.69 3.42 -35.86
C ALA A 749 -49.07 2.02 -36.01
N VAL A 750 -47.90 1.80 -35.39
CA VAL A 750 -47.18 0.51 -35.44
C VAL A 750 -48.03 -0.65 -34.92
N MET A 751 -48.83 -0.45 -33.86
CA MET A 751 -49.75 -1.49 -33.36
C MET A 751 -50.90 -1.79 -34.31
N ARG A 752 -51.41 -0.80 -35.08
CA ARG A 752 -52.42 -1.03 -36.12
C ARG A 752 -51.84 -1.81 -37.30
N GLU A 753 -50.65 -1.45 -37.77
CA GLU A 753 -49.93 -2.13 -38.85
C GLU A 753 -49.62 -3.60 -38.50
N GLN A 754 -49.20 -3.86 -37.26
CA GLN A 754 -48.92 -5.21 -36.77
C GLN A 754 -50.18 -6.00 -36.36
N GLY A 755 -51.39 -5.44 -36.52
CA GLY A 755 -52.64 -6.09 -36.14
C GLY A 755 -52.80 -6.37 -34.64
N VAL A 756 -52.04 -5.67 -33.78
CA VAL A 756 -52.04 -5.89 -32.33
C VAL A 756 -53.29 -5.24 -31.71
N PRO A 757 -54.06 -5.95 -30.86
CA PRO A 757 -55.26 -5.39 -30.24
C PRO A 757 -54.99 -4.09 -29.48
N HIS A 758 -55.82 -3.08 -29.74
CA HIS A 758 -55.71 -1.76 -29.13
C HIS A 758 -55.85 -1.82 -27.60
N ARG A 759 -55.06 -1.00 -26.90
CA ARG A 759 -55.06 -0.87 -25.45
C ARG A 759 -54.79 0.58 -25.06
N PRO A 760 -55.49 1.14 -24.06
CA PRO A 760 -55.23 2.50 -23.61
C PRO A 760 -53.81 2.64 -23.05
N SER A 761 -53.25 3.84 -23.21
CA SER A 761 -52.08 4.29 -22.44
C SER A 761 -52.52 5.19 -21.30
N MET A 762 -51.81 5.18 -20.17
CA MET A 762 -52.12 6.01 -19.01
C MET A 762 -50.96 6.97 -18.71
N VAL A 763 -51.27 8.26 -18.56
CA VAL A 763 -50.32 9.27 -18.08
C VAL A 763 -50.78 9.75 -16.70
N VAL A 764 -49.91 9.59 -15.71
CA VAL A 764 -50.13 9.94 -14.30
C VAL A 764 -49.41 11.25 -14.01
N VAL A 765 -50.15 12.30 -13.64
CA VAL A 765 -49.61 13.66 -13.51
C VAL A 765 -49.93 14.31 -12.15
N PRO A 766 -49.20 15.37 -11.73
CA PRO A 766 -49.69 16.30 -10.71
C PRO A 766 -51.02 16.95 -11.13
N LYS A 767 -51.93 17.20 -10.18
CA LYS A 767 -53.31 17.69 -10.45
C LYS A 767 -53.37 18.92 -11.38
N SER A 768 -52.37 19.78 -11.32
CA SER A 768 -52.24 20.97 -12.16
C SER A 768 -52.01 20.69 -13.64
N LEU A 769 -51.35 19.59 -13.99
CA LEU A 769 -50.90 19.35 -15.38
C LEU A 769 -51.99 18.75 -16.26
N ILE A 770 -53.09 18.25 -15.68
CA ILE A 770 -54.20 17.60 -16.40
C ILE A 770 -54.65 18.45 -17.60
N PHE A 771 -54.95 19.73 -17.38
CA PHE A 771 -55.43 20.63 -18.44
C PHE A 771 -54.35 20.96 -19.48
N ASN A 772 -53.09 21.13 -19.05
CA ASN A 772 -51.96 21.33 -19.95
C ASN A 772 -51.75 20.12 -20.88
N TRP A 773 -51.81 18.89 -20.34
CA TRP A 773 -51.74 17.65 -21.14
C TRP A 773 -52.94 17.51 -22.08
N MET A 774 -54.15 17.90 -21.67
CA MET A 774 -55.32 17.93 -22.58
C MET A 774 -55.14 18.92 -23.73
N GLN A 775 -54.61 20.12 -23.45
CA GLN A 775 -54.35 21.15 -24.47
C GLN A 775 -53.22 20.77 -25.42
N GLU A 776 -52.09 20.24 -24.91
CA GLU A 776 -51.00 19.75 -25.77
C GLU A 776 -51.45 18.56 -26.62
N ALA A 777 -52.24 17.62 -26.08
CA ALA A 777 -52.79 16.51 -26.86
C ALA A 777 -53.78 16.99 -27.93
N ALA A 778 -54.67 17.94 -27.62
CA ALA A 778 -55.59 18.52 -28.61
C ALA A 778 -54.86 19.30 -29.72
N LYS A 779 -53.74 19.95 -29.40
CA LYS A 779 -52.91 20.72 -30.33
C LYS A 779 -52.06 19.84 -31.23
N PHE A 780 -51.28 18.93 -30.65
CA PHE A 780 -50.25 18.16 -31.35
C PHE A 780 -50.74 16.78 -31.83
N THR A 781 -51.79 16.22 -31.23
CA THR A 781 -52.29 14.87 -31.52
C THR A 781 -53.82 14.80 -31.52
N PRO A 782 -54.53 15.63 -32.33
CA PRO A 782 -56.00 15.76 -32.28
C PRO A 782 -56.77 14.48 -32.64
N SER A 783 -56.09 13.45 -33.16
CA SER A 783 -56.66 12.13 -33.43
C SER A 783 -56.67 11.17 -32.24
N LEU A 784 -56.02 11.51 -31.11
CA LEU A 784 -56.03 10.67 -29.90
C LEU A 784 -57.27 10.96 -29.04
N ARG A 785 -58.01 9.92 -28.68
CA ARG A 785 -59.16 9.98 -27.76
C ARG A 785 -58.66 10.08 -26.32
N VAL A 786 -58.66 11.29 -25.76
CA VAL A 786 -58.16 11.59 -24.40
C VAL A 786 -59.30 11.60 -23.38
N HIS A 787 -59.19 10.78 -22.32
CA HIS A 787 -60.13 10.74 -21.20
C HIS A 787 -59.51 11.31 -19.91
N ASN A 788 -60.27 12.11 -19.17
CA ASN A 788 -59.84 12.74 -17.90
C ASN A 788 -60.39 11.96 -16.68
N HIS A 789 -59.61 10.99 -16.20
CA HIS A 789 -59.92 10.16 -15.03
C HIS A 789 -59.65 10.92 -13.71
N THR A 790 -60.38 12.02 -13.50
CA THR A 790 -60.35 12.81 -12.26
C THR A 790 -61.75 13.30 -11.86
N GLY A 791 -61.86 13.94 -10.68
CA GLY A 791 -63.07 14.67 -10.30
C GLY A 791 -64.35 13.83 -10.24
N GLN A 792 -65.45 14.42 -10.73
CA GLN A 792 -66.77 13.80 -10.82
C GLN A 792 -66.91 12.92 -12.08
N THR A 793 -66.21 13.26 -13.17
CA THR A 793 -66.12 12.49 -14.43
C THR A 793 -65.57 11.07 -14.23
N ARG A 794 -64.90 10.78 -13.10
CA ARG A 794 -64.58 9.42 -12.63
C ARG A 794 -65.79 8.47 -12.51
N ALA A 795 -67.02 8.98 -12.47
CA ALA A 795 -68.24 8.17 -12.36
C ALA A 795 -68.65 7.49 -13.69
N GLU A 796 -68.10 7.92 -14.83
CA GLU A 796 -68.50 7.48 -16.18
C GLU A 796 -67.87 6.13 -16.59
N GLY A 797 -68.21 5.08 -15.84
CA GLY A 797 -68.19 3.67 -16.28
C GLY A 797 -66.87 3.08 -16.80
N THR A 798 -66.36 2.06 -16.10
CA THR A 798 -65.16 1.28 -16.51
C THR A 798 -65.24 0.69 -17.94
N GLN A 799 -66.45 0.55 -18.50
CA GLN A 799 -66.69 0.10 -19.87
C GLN A 799 -66.20 1.10 -20.94
N SER A 800 -66.02 2.38 -20.61
CA SER A 800 -65.54 3.44 -21.51
C SER A 800 -64.04 3.35 -21.84
N LEU A 801 -63.27 2.61 -21.05
CA LEU A 801 -61.79 2.57 -21.14
C LEU A 801 -61.25 1.83 -22.37
N ALA A 802 -62.06 1.02 -23.05
CA ALA A 802 -61.65 0.32 -24.28
C ALA A 802 -61.59 1.25 -25.51
N ASP A 803 -62.46 2.25 -25.55
CA ASP A 803 -62.54 3.29 -26.60
C ASP A 803 -61.73 4.55 -26.28
N THR A 804 -60.85 4.47 -25.27
CA THR A 804 -59.92 5.52 -24.90
C THR A 804 -58.52 5.18 -25.42
N ASP A 805 -57.84 6.14 -26.02
CA ASP A 805 -56.44 5.97 -26.46
C ASP A 805 -55.48 6.43 -25.35
N LEU A 806 -55.82 7.53 -24.66
CA LEU A 806 -55.02 8.15 -23.61
C LEU A 806 -55.86 8.47 -22.36
N ILE A 807 -55.54 7.85 -21.23
CA ILE A 807 -56.12 8.13 -19.91
C ILE A 807 -55.21 9.09 -19.15
N LEU A 808 -55.70 10.29 -18.84
CA LEU A 808 -55.04 11.23 -17.93
C LEU A 808 -55.58 11.06 -16.51
N THR A 809 -54.69 10.86 -15.53
CA THR A 809 -55.06 10.67 -14.12
C THR A 809 -54.06 11.36 -13.20
N THR A 810 -54.38 11.48 -11.90
CA THR A 810 -53.43 12.03 -10.91
C THR A 810 -52.92 10.97 -9.95
N TYR A 811 -51.71 11.17 -9.42
CA TYR A 811 -51.19 10.34 -8.31
C TYR A 811 -52.17 10.23 -7.13
N GLY A 812 -52.97 11.27 -6.87
CA GLY A 812 -54.00 11.28 -5.83
C GLY A 812 -55.25 10.45 -6.16
N THR A 813 -55.62 10.36 -7.44
CA THR A 813 -56.70 9.50 -7.95
C THR A 813 -56.23 8.05 -8.04
N LEU A 814 -55.10 7.80 -8.72
CA LEU A 814 -54.50 6.48 -8.90
C LEU A 814 -54.31 5.74 -7.57
N ARG A 815 -53.89 6.44 -6.50
CA ARG A 815 -53.75 5.85 -5.15
C ARG A 815 -55.06 5.26 -4.59
N ARG A 816 -56.22 5.76 -5.02
CA ARG A 816 -57.54 5.26 -4.61
C ARG A 816 -58.01 4.11 -5.51
N ASP A 817 -57.57 4.11 -6.77
CA ASP A 817 -58.14 3.31 -7.86
C ASP A 817 -57.21 2.16 -8.31
N ALA A 818 -56.00 2.06 -7.77
CA ALA A 818 -54.98 1.08 -8.16
C ALA A 818 -55.44 -0.39 -8.07
N LEU A 819 -56.39 -0.72 -7.19
CA LEU A 819 -56.95 -2.08 -7.11
C LEU A 819 -57.87 -2.44 -8.29
N GLN A 820 -58.42 -1.44 -8.98
CA GLN A 820 -59.17 -1.60 -10.23
C GLN A 820 -58.20 -1.55 -11.42
N HIS A 821 -57.31 -0.54 -11.45
CA HIS A 821 -56.37 -0.35 -12.56
C HIS A 821 -55.30 -1.45 -12.71
N ARG A 822 -55.00 -2.23 -11.66
CA ARG A 822 -54.12 -3.42 -11.76
C ARG A 822 -54.70 -4.57 -12.60
N GLU A 823 -56.02 -4.56 -12.83
CA GLU A 823 -56.73 -5.66 -13.52
C GLU A 823 -56.72 -5.45 -15.04
N PHE A 824 -56.47 -4.23 -15.49
CA PHE A 824 -56.22 -3.85 -16.88
C PHE A 824 -54.72 -3.87 -17.19
N GLU A 825 -54.37 -4.18 -18.44
CA GLU A 825 -52.99 -4.17 -18.93
C GLU A 825 -52.85 -3.06 -19.97
N PHE A 826 -52.26 -1.95 -19.57
CA PHE A 826 -52.03 -0.77 -20.43
C PHE A 826 -50.92 -1.04 -21.44
N ASP A 827 -50.89 -0.30 -22.55
CA ASP A 827 -49.75 -0.38 -23.48
C ASP A 827 -48.57 0.43 -22.92
N TYR A 828 -48.73 1.74 -22.73
CA TYR A 828 -47.81 2.57 -21.94
C TYR A 828 -48.41 2.98 -20.58
N VAL A 829 -47.57 3.03 -19.55
CA VAL A 829 -47.79 3.87 -18.36
C VAL A 829 -46.66 4.89 -18.25
N VAL A 830 -47.03 6.17 -18.25
CA VAL A 830 -46.12 7.31 -18.12
C VAL A 830 -46.36 7.98 -16.77
N LEU A 831 -45.30 8.31 -16.05
CA LEU A 831 -45.33 9.09 -14.81
C LEU A 831 -44.68 10.45 -15.06
N ASP A 832 -45.47 11.53 -15.09
CA ASP A 832 -44.96 12.90 -15.26
C ASP A 832 -44.69 13.56 -13.90
N GLU A 833 -43.66 14.40 -13.85
CA GLU A 833 -42.99 14.85 -12.62
C GLU A 833 -42.76 13.67 -11.64
N ALA A 834 -42.11 12.61 -12.15
CA ALA A 834 -41.91 11.30 -11.51
C ALA A 834 -41.24 11.35 -10.12
N GLN A 835 -40.60 12.46 -9.73
CA GLN A 835 -40.14 12.72 -8.37
C GLN A 835 -41.29 12.61 -7.33
N ALA A 836 -42.55 12.71 -7.74
CA ALA A 836 -43.72 12.37 -6.93
C ALA A 836 -43.72 10.94 -6.34
N ILE A 837 -43.00 9.98 -6.94
CA ILE A 837 -42.85 8.60 -6.42
C ILE A 837 -41.48 8.32 -5.79
N LYS A 838 -40.64 9.32 -5.56
CA LYS A 838 -39.24 9.13 -5.13
C LYS A 838 -39.05 8.37 -3.81
N ASN A 839 -40.05 8.40 -2.92
CA ASN A 839 -40.09 7.53 -1.73
C ASN A 839 -40.82 6.21 -2.02
N ALA A 840 -40.06 5.12 -2.13
CA ALA A 840 -40.54 3.75 -2.36
C ALA A 840 -41.52 3.19 -1.32
N THR A 841 -41.56 3.74 -0.09
CA THR A 841 -42.52 3.31 0.94
C THR A 841 -43.88 4.00 0.79
N SER A 842 -43.95 5.09 0.02
CA SER A 842 -45.15 5.90 -0.14
C SER A 842 -46.28 5.13 -0.84
N GLN A 843 -47.52 5.50 -0.51
CA GLN A 843 -48.70 4.88 -1.13
C GLN A 843 -48.82 5.24 -2.63
N ALA A 844 -48.25 6.36 -3.08
CA ALA A 844 -48.19 6.70 -4.51
C ALA A 844 -47.22 5.78 -5.26
N ALA A 845 -45.98 5.60 -4.76
CA ALA A 845 -45.01 4.69 -5.36
C ALA A 845 -45.47 3.22 -5.32
N LYS A 846 -46.24 2.81 -4.30
CA LYS A 846 -46.90 1.50 -4.26
C LYS A 846 -47.98 1.37 -5.33
N ALA A 847 -48.88 2.36 -5.43
CA ALA A 847 -49.96 2.37 -6.43
C ALA A 847 -49.43 2.29 -7.88
N CYS A 848 -48.37 3.05 -8.21
CA CYS A 848 -47.80 3.04 -9.57
C CYS A 848 -47.19 1.69 -9.94
N ARG A 849 -46.56 0.97 -8.99
CA ARG A 849 -45.98 -0.37 -9.22
C ARG A 849 -47.02 -1.49 -9.31
N LEU A 850 -48.25 -1.27 -8.86
CA LEU A 850 -49.36 -2.23 -9.04
C LEU A 850 -49.95 -2.20 -10.46
N LEU A 851 -49.65 -1.18 -11.27
CA LEU A 851 -50.10 -1.10 -12.65
C LEU A 851 -49.41 -2.17 -13.53
N ARG A 852 -50.20 -2.81 -14.39
CA ARG A 852 -49.72 -3.68 -15.47
C ARG A 852 -49.61 -2.86 -16.74
N ALA A 853 -48.43 -2.87 -17.34
CA ALA A 853 -48.10 -2.09 -18.54
C ALA A 853 -47.03 -2.84 -19.32
N ARG A 854 -47.12 -2.83 -20.66
CA ARG A 854 -46.05 -3.37 -21.53
C ARG A 854 -44.81 -2.50 -21.47
N HIS A 855 -45.01 -1.18 -21.63
CA HIS A 855 -43.95 -0.17 -21.64
C HIS A 855 -44.15 0.83 -20.51
N ARG A 856 -43.04 1.37 -20.00
CA ARG A 856 -43.03 2.24 -18.82
C ARG A 856 -42.09 3.42 -19.02
N LEU A 857 -42.58 4.62 -18.70
CA LEU A 857 -41.80 5.84 -18.86
C LEU A 857 -41.92 6.71 -17.61
N ALA A 858 -40.78 7.19 -17.11
CA ALA A 858 -40.72 8.25 -16.12
C ALA A 858 -40.31 9.54 -16.82
N VAL A 859 -40.98 10.64 -16.51
CA VAL A 859 -40.74 11.96 -17.09
C VAL A 859 -40.55 12.94 -15.93
N THR A 860 -39.47 13.72 -15.96
CA THR A 860 -39.11 14.62 -14.85
C THR A 860 -38.17 15.73 -15.31
N GLY A 861 -38.19 16.88 -14.64
CA GLY A 861 -37.14 17.90 -14.76
C GLY A 861 -35.94 17.68 -13.84
N THR A 862 -36.06 16.82 -12.84
CA THR A 862 -35.09 16.66 -11.74
C THR A 862 -34.94 15.16 -11.38
N PRO A 863 -34.24 14.35 -12.22
CA PRO A 863 -34.21 12.89 -12.09
C PRO A 863 -33.56 12.36 -10.81
N VAL A 864 -32.63 13.14 -10.26
CA VAL A 864 -31.97 12.90 -8.98
C VAL A 864 -31.87 14.24 -8.31
N GLU A 865 -32.70 14.47 -7.30
CA GLU A 865 -32.60 15.67 -6.47
C GLU A 865 -31.57 15.45 -5.35
N ASN A 866 -31.44 14.23 -4.81
CA ASN A 866 -30.72 14.03 -3.54
C ASN A 866 -29.93 12.72 -3.41
N HIS A 867 -30.51 11.54 -3.69
CA HIS A 867 -29.83 10.26 -3.44
C HIS A 867 -30.32 9.07 -4.28
N ILE A 868 -29.47 8.06 -4.45
CA ILE A 868 -29.69 6.85 -5.28
C ILE A 868 -30.89 6.01 -4.81
N GLY A 869 -31.36 6.18 -3.57
CA GLY A 869 -32.63 5.59 -3.12
C GLY A 869 -33.87 6.14 -3.84
N GLU A 870 -33.81 7.35 -4.42
CA GLU A 870 -34.86 7.93 -5.26
C GLU A 870 -34.88 7.22 -6.62
N LEU A 871 -33.69 7.05 -7.23
CA LEU A 871 -33.52 6.26 -8.46
C LEU A 871 -34.07 4.84 -8.29
N TRP A 872 -33.81 4.13 -7.19
CA TRP A 872 -34.38 2.79 -6.99
C TRP A 872 -35.92 2.80 -7.01
N SER A 873 -36.57 3.83 -6.45
CA SER A 873 -38.05 3.92 -6.46
C SER A 873 -38.61 4.10 -7.87
N ILE A 874 -37.92 4.89 -8.71
CA ILE A 874 -38.26 5.11 -10.12
C ILE A 874 -37.94 3.86 -10.95
N PHE A 875 -36.76 3.28 -10.78
CA PHE A 875 -36.32 2.10 -11.52
C PHE A 875 -37.06 0.80 -11.16
N GLU A 876 -37.52 0.63 -9.91
CA GLU A 876 -38.44 -0.45 -9.54
C GLU A 876 -39.85 -0.25 -10.14
N PHE A 877 -40.22 0.97 -10.54
CA PHE A 877 -41.40 1.17 -11.40
C PHE A 877 -41.09 0.81 -12.86
N LEU A 878 -39.98 1.31 -13.42
CA LEU A 878 -39.61 1.13 -14.84
C LEU A 878 -39.26 -0.32 -15.20
N ASN A 879 -38.29 -0.89 -14.49
CA ASN A 879 -37.65 -2.18 -14.74
C ASN A 879 -37.61 -2.98 -13.43
N PRO A 880 -38.75 -3.57 -12.98
CA PRO A 880 -38.84 -4.23 -11.68
C PRO A 880 -37.72 -5.27 -11.45
N GLY A 881 -37.02 -5.17 -10.31
CA GLY A 881 -35.92 -6.05 -9.95
C GLY A 881 -34.57 -5.78 -10.63
N GLN A 882 -34.45 -4.82 -11.56
CA GLN A 882 -33.20 -4.50 -12.27
C GLN A 882 -32.02 -4.22 -11.32
N LEU A 883 -32.26 -3.40 -10.30
CA LEU A 883 -31.27 -3.03 -9.27
C LEU A 883 -31.30 -3.97 -8.04
N GLY A 884 -31.92 -5.15 -8.18
CA GLY A 884 -32.22 -6.04 -7.07
C GLY A 884 -33.23 -5.44 -6.08
N SER A 885 -33.44 -6.13 -4.96
CA SER A 885 -34.35 -5.66 -3.91
C SER A 885 -33.74 -4.48 -3.15
N SER A 886 -34.58 -3.54 -2.70
CA SER A 886 -34.14 -2.33 -1.96
C SER A 886 -33.26 -2.62 -0.74
N GLY A 887 -33.45 -3.77 -0.07
CA GLY A 887 -32.57 -4.23 1.00
C GLY A 887 -31.15 -4.61 0.53
N ARG A 888 -31.03 -5.30 -0.61
CA ARG A 888 -29.74 -5.63 -1.25
C ARG A 888 -29.02 -4.36 -1.70
N LEU A 889 -29.71 -3.51 -2.48
CA LEU A 889 -29.11 -2.25 -2.94
C LEU A 889 -28.69 -1.35 -1.76
N LYS A 890 -29.49 -1.27 -0.70
CA LYS A 890 -29.13 -0.47 0.49
C LYS A 890 -27.89 -1.03 1.20
N ARG A 891 -27.73 -2.36 1.33
CA ARG A 891 -26.51 -2.95 1.90
C ARG A 891 -25.29 -2.65 1.02
N PHE A 892 -25.40 -2.84 -0.29
CA PHE A 892 -24.35 -2.52 -1.25
C PHE A 892 -23.89 -1.04 -1.17
N LEU A 893 -24.85 -0.11 -1.18
CA LEU A 893 -24.56 1.33 -1.04
C LEU A 893 -23.97 1.70 0.34
N MET A 894 -24.34 1.00 1.42
CA MET A 894 -23.78 1.23 2.77
C MET A 894 -22.41 0.57 2.98
N GLY A 895 -22.12 -0.55 2.32
CA GLY A 895 -20.83 -1.23 2.37
C GLY A 895 -19.75 -0.51 1.58
N GLY A 896 -20.12 0.16 0.48
CA GLY A 896 -19.23 0.90 -0.42
C GLY A 896 -18.64 2.21 0.15
N ARG A 897 -17.90 2.13 1.25
CA ARG A 897 -17.07 3.25 1.77
C ARG A 897 -16.00 3.61 0.73
N GLY A 898 -16.23 4.69 -0.02
CA GLY A 898 -15.34 5.14 -1.10
C GLY A 898 -16.04 5.53 -2.41
N GLY A 899 -17.38 5.54 -2.48
CA GLY A 899 -18.14 6.09 -3.61
C GLY A 899 -18.19 5.21 -4.88
N SER A 900 -17.29 4.23 -5.01
CA SER A 900 -17.20 3.27 -6.12
C SER A 900 -18.51 2.51 -6.37
N ALA A 901 -19.09 1.91 -5.32
CA ALA A 901 -20.34 1.13 -5.38
C ALA A 901 -21.49 1.89 -6.06
N SER A 902 -21.58 3.20 -5.83
CA SER A 902 -22.64 4.03 -6.39
C SER A 902 -22.30 4.60 -7.78
N GLY A 903 -21.01 4.60 -8.16
CA GLY A 903 -20.59 4.77 -9.56
C GLY A 903 -21.01 3.59 -10.45
N VAL A 904 -20.99 2.36 -9.92
CA VAL A 904 -21.55 1.18 -10.60
C VAL A 904 -23.04 1.37 -10.88
N VAL A 905 -23.83 1.83 -9.90
CA VAL A 905 -25.28 2.08 -10.11
C VAL A 905 -25.52 3.16 -11.17
N ALA A 906 -24.68 4.23 -11.19
CA ALA A 906 -24.79 5.27 -12.21
C ALA A 906 -24.53 4.74 -13.62
N ARG A 907 -23.52 3.87 -13.81
CA ARG A 907 -23.29 3.17 -15.10
C ARG A 907 -24.45 2.25 -15.46
N ALA A 908 -24.93 1.43 -14.52
CA ALA A 908 -26.02 0.49 -14.74
C ALA A 908 -27.35 1.14 -15.14
N VAL A 909 -27.59 2.38 -14.68
CA VAL A 909 -28.78 3.19 -15.00
C VAL A 909 -28.65 3.95 -16.33
N ARG A 910 -27.43 4.23 -16.80
CA ARG A 910 -27.16 5.16 -17.91
C ARG A 910 -27.90 4.85 -19.23
N PRO A 911 -27.98 3.60 -19.73
CA PRO A 911 -28.72 3.29 -20.97
C PRO A 911 -30.22 3.62 -20.89
N TYR A 912 -30.77 3.69 -19.68
CA TYR A 912 -32.19 3.89 -19.38
C TYR A 912 -32.50 5.31 -18.87
N LEU A 913 -31.55 6.25 -18.96
CA LEU A 913 -31.69 7.63 -18.49
C LEU A 913 -31.18 8.65 -19.52
N LEU A 914 -32.08 9.21 -20.33
CA LEU A 914 -31.75 10.32 -21.24
C LEU A 914 -31.93 11.66 -20.51
N ARG A 915 -30.83 12.40 -20.33
CA ARG A 915 -30.82 13.75 -19.74
C ARG A 915 -29.98 14.70 -20.59
N ARG A 916 -30.62 15.77 -21.10
CA ARG A 916 -29.96 16.88 -21.80
C ARG A 916 -30.32 18.21 -21.17
N THR A 917 -29.36 19.13 -21.11
CA THR A 917 -29.57 20.48 -20.56
C THR A 917 -30.03 21.48 -21.63
N LYS A 918 -30.66 22.58 -21.22
CA LYS A 918 -30.98 23.70 -22.12
C LYS A 918 -29.77 24.17 -22.92
N SER A 919 -28.64 24.35 -22.24
CA SER A 919 -27.36 24.80 -22.83
C SER A 919 -26.73 23.82 -23.81
N GLN A 920 -27.10 22.54 -23.79
CA GLN A 920 -26.62 21.53 -24.74
C GLN A 920 -27.44 21.51 -26.04
N VAL A 921 -28.72 21.90 -26.02
CA VAL A 921 -29.66 21.64 -27.13
C VAL A 921 -30.46 22.84 -27.62
N LEU A 922 -30.34 24.01 -26.98
CA LEU A 922 -30.97 25.27 -27.40
C LEU A 922 -29.92 26.40 -27.47
N THR A 923 -29.31 26.56 -28.64
CA THR A 923 -28.46 27.72 -28.99
C THR A 923 -29.24 29.03 -29.08
N ASP A 924 -30.53 28.95 -29.41
CA ASP A 924 -31.38 30.10 -29.77
C ASP A 924 -32.27 30.59 -28.62
N LEU A 925 -32.15 29.99 -27.43
CA LEU A 925 -32.89 30.45 -26.25
C LEU A 925 -32.18 31.69 -25.68
N PRO A 926 -32.87 32.83 -25.51
CA PRO A 926 -32.23 34.05 -25.03
C PRO A 926 -31.68 33.87 -23.62
N GLU A 927 -30.67 34.68 -23.28
CA GLU A 927 -29.97 34.60 -22.00
C GLU A 927 -30.92 34.72 -20.80
N LYS A 928 -30.48 34.16 -19.68
CA LYS A 928 -31.13 34.27 -18.37
C LYS A 928 -30.16 34.89 -17.39
N THR A 929 -30.54 36.00 -16.77
CA THR A 929 -29.77 36.68 -15.72
C THR A 929 -30.43 36.41 -14.37
N GLU A 930 -29.71 35.80 -13.42
CA GLU A 930 -30.12 35.73 -12.02
C GLU A 930 -29.36 36.78 -11.20
N GLN A 931 -30.07 37.55 -10.37
CA GLN A 931 -29.49 38.55 -9.47
C GLN A 931 -30.16 38.52 -8.09
N THR A 932 -29.45 39.00 -7.07
CA THR A 932 -29.98 39.15 -5.71
C THR A 932 -30.11 40.64 -5.40
N LEU A 933 -31.35 41.09 -5.15
CA LEU A 933 -31.67 42.42 -4.67
C LEU A 933 -31.67 42.39 -3.13
N PHE A 934 -30.75 43.12 -2.53
CA PHE A 934 -30.65 43.22 -1.07
C PHE A 934 -31.51 44.36 -0.55
N CYS A 935 -32.47 44.04 0.31
CA CYS A 935 -33.35 45.00 0.97
C CYS A 935 -32.85 45.28 2.39
N GLU A 936 -32.71 46.56 2.76
CA GLU A 936 -32.36 46.97 4.12
C GLU A 936 -33.62 47.05 4.99
N LEU A 937 -33.71 46.29 6.09
CA LEU A 937 -34.83 46.42 7.02
C LEU A 937 -34.85 47.80 7.67
N THR A 938 -36.00 48.48 7.65
CA THR A 938 -36.16 49.80 8.30
C THR A 938 -35.98 49.68 9.82
N GLY A 939 -35.68 50.79 10.52
CA GLY A 939 -35.40 50.78 11.96
C GLY A 939 -36.41 50.00 12.82
N PRO A 940 -37.73 50.25 12.72
CA PRO A 940 -38.75 49.48 13.44
C PRO A 940 -38.82 47.99 13.04
N GLN A 941 -38.49 47.67 11.78
CA GLN A 941 -38.41 46.28 11.32
C GLN A 941 -37.21 45.54 11.88
N ARG A 942 -36.03 46.18 11.86
CA ARG A 942 -34.77 45.66 12.40
C ARG A 942 -34.91 45.30 13.88
N ILE A 943 -35.41 46.24 14.70
CA ILE A 943 -35.58 46.03 16.15
C ILE A 943 -36.45 44.80 16.43
N ALA A 944 -37.65 44.71 15.85
CA ALA A 944 -38.55 43.59 16.09
C ALA A 944 -38.02 42.25 15.50
N TYR A 945 -37.23 42.29 14.43
CA TYR A 945 -36.56 41.11 13.89
C TYR A 945 -35.46 40.61 14.85
N ASP A 946 -34.62 41.51 15.36
CA ASP A 946 -33.50 41.16 16.25
C ASP A 946 -34.00 40.72 17.64
N GLU A 947 -35.05 41.34 18.18
CA GLU A 947 -35.73 40.88 19.41
C GLU A 947 -36.25 39.43 19.26
N LEU A 948 -36.86 39.10 18.12
CA LEU A 948 -37.37 37.76 17.82
C LEU A 948 -36.23 36.75 17.59
N LYS A 949 -35.16 37.17 16.90
CA LYS A 949 -33.93 36.38 16.69
C LYS A 949 -33.31 36.00 18.02
N GLU A 950 -33.14 36.97 18.91
CA GLU A 950 -32.50 36.80 20.22
C GLU A 950 -33.40 36.07 21.22
N HIS A 951 -34.73 36.19 21.11
CA HIS A 951 -35.69 35.34 21.83
C HIS A 951 -35.49 33.85 21.47
N TYR A 952 -35.53 33.51 20.17
CA TYR A 952 -35.35 32.13 19.73
C TYR A 952 -33.93 31.61 19.95
N ARG A 953 -32.89 32.45 19.81
CA ARG A 953 -31.50 32.07 20.11
C ARG A 953 -31.36 31.58 21.56
N ARG A 954 -31.92 32.31 22.53
CA ARG A 954 -31.95 31.89 23.95
C ARG A 954 -32.76 30.61 24.17
N GLU A 955 -33.97 30.50 23.60
CA GLU A 955 -34.82 29.34 23.77
C GLU A 955 -34.19 28.05 23.19
N LEU A 956 -33.66 28.12 21.97
CA LEU A 956 -33.06 27.00 21.27
C LEU A 956 -31.75 26.55 21.90
N SER A 957 -30.87 27.49 22.30
CA SER A 957 -29.64 27.16 23.02
C SER A 957 -29.94 26.36 24.30
N GLY A 958 -30.94 26.80 25.06
CA GLY A 958 -31.40 26.13 26.29
C GLY A 958 -32.04 24.75 26.06
N ARG A 959 -32.65 24.49 24.88
CA ARG A 959 -33.21 23.19 24.50
C ARG A 959 -32.17 22.23 23.91
N ILE A 960 -31.33 22.72 23.00
CA ILE A 960 -30.30 21.92 22.31
C ILE A 960 -29.31 21.35 23.32
N GLY A 961 -28.83 22.15 24.27
CA GLY A 961 -27.92 21.69 25.33
C GLY A 961 -28.53 20.66 26.31
N LYS A 962 -29.86 20.52 26.36
CA LYS A 962 -30.57 19.58 27.26
C LYS A 962 -31.12 18.32 26.58
N LEU A 963 -31.49 18.41 25.30
CA LEU A 963 -32.21 17.36 24.57
C LEU A 963 -31.53 16.91 23.27
N GLY A 964 -30.49 17.63 22.85
CA GLY A 964 -29.82 17.45 21.56
C GLY A 964 -30.65 17.97 20.37
N ILE A 965 -29.95 18.24 19.26
CA ILE A 965 -30.55 18.79 18.04
C ILE A 965 -31.67 17.89 17.52
N GLY A 966 -31.44 16.57 17.47
CA GLY A 966 -32.40 15.60 16.91
C GLY A 966 -33.81 15.64 17.53
N ARG A 967 -33.93 16.00 18.81
CA ARG A 967 -35.23 16.20 19.48
C ARG A 967 -35.73 17.65 19.41
N SER A 968 -34.84 18.61 19.18
CA SER A 968 -35.14 20.04 19.11
C SER A 968 -35.55 20.52 17.71
N LYS A 969 -35.43 19.68 16.66
CA LYS A 969 -35.67 20.05 15.24
C LYS A 969 -37.00 20.76 14.96
N ILE A 970 -38.09 20.40 15.66
CA ILE A 970 -39.40 21.04 15.47
C ILE A 970 -39.38 22.50 15.93
N ALA A 971 -38.76 22.80 17.07
CA ALA A 971 -38.63 24.18 17.57
C ALA A 971 -37.68 25.01 16.68
N VAL A 972 -36.61 24.41 16.16
CA VAL A 972 -35.72 25.07 15.18
C VAL A 972 -36.50 25.43 13.91
N LEU A 973 -37.33 24.52 13.40
CA LEU A 973 -38.19 24.77 12.24
C LEU A 973 -39.21 25.89 12.48
N GLU A 974 -39.82 25.94 13.66
CA GLU A 974 -40.77 26.99 14.05
C GLU A 974 -40.08 28.36 14.11
N ALA A 975 -38.93 28.45 14.80
CA ALA A 975 -38.13 29.67 14.87
C ALA A 975 -37.70 30.18 13.49
N LEU A 976 -37.18 29.30 12.63
CA LEU A 976 -36.79 29.64 11.25
C LEU A 976 -37.99 30.07 10.41
N LEU A 977 -39.18 29.46 10.59
CA LEU A 977 -40.41 29.89 9.93
C LEU A 977 -40.80 31.31 10.37
N ARG A 978 -40.78 31.61 11.68
CA ARG A 978 -41.14 32.93 12.20
C ARG A 978 -40.15 34.01 11.79
N LEU A 979 -38.85 33.75 11.82
CA LEU A 979 -37.85 34.72 11.36
C LEU A 979 -37.99 35.02 9.86
N ARG A 980 -38.25 34.00 9.01
CA ARG A 980 -38.52 34.22 7.58
C ARG A 980 -39.82 35.01 7.34
N GLN A 981 -40.85 34.79 8.16
CA GLN A 981 -42.06 35.61 8.14
C GLN A 981 -41.76 37.08 8.50
N THR A 982 -41.04 37.35 9.60
CA THR A 982 -40.69 38.72 10.03
C THR A 982 -39.75 39.44 9.05
N ALA A 983 -38.81 38.73 8.43
CA ALA A 983 -37.93 39.26 7.38
C ALA A 983 -38.67 39.61 6.08
N CYS A 984 -39.85 39.03 5.85
CA CYS A 984 -40.76 39.42 4.79
C CYS A 984 -41.65 40.59 5.21
N HIS A 985 -42.49 40.39 6.24
CA HIS A 985 -43.44 41.40 6.75
C HIS A 985 -43.97 40.99 8.13
N GLN A 986 -43.95 41.91 9.11
CA GLN A 986 -44.36 41.62 10.50
C GLN A 986 -45.82 41.15 10.61
N GLY A 987 -46.72 41.74 9.82
CA GLY A 987 -48.09 41.27 9.56
C GLY A 987 -48.29 39.77 9.24
N LEU A 988 -47.24 39.02 8.90
CA LEU A 988 -47.26 37.56 8.70
C LEU A 988 -47.14 36.77 10.01
N VAL A 989 -46.68 37.41 11.08
CA VAL A 989 -46.57 36.86 12.44
C VAL A 989 -47.65 37.45 13.35
N ASP A 990 -47.86 38.76 13.29
CA ASP A 990 -48.87 39.49 14.06
C ASP A 990 -49.78 40.33 13.13
N PRO A 991 -51.06 39.94 12.92
CA PRO A 991 -52.00 40.68 12.09
C PRO A 991 -52.27 42.12 12.53
N ALA A 992 -51.96 42.53 13.76
CA ALA A 992 -52.05 43.94 14.16
C ALA A 992 -51.00 44.82 13.43
N ARG A 993 -49.95 44.21 12.90
CA ARG A 993 -48.80 44.85 12.21
C ARG A 993 -48.89 44.73 10.68
N LEU A 994 -50.11 44.75 10.15
CA LEU A 994 -50.41 44.68 8.71
C LEU A 994 -50.30 46.03 7.98
N ASP A 995 -50.27 47.14 8.71
CA ASP A 995 -50.18 48.51 8.17
C ASP A 995 -48.78 49.14 8.35
N GLU A 996 -47.81 48.40 8.89
CA GLU A 996 -46.42 48.87 9.04
C GLU A 996 -45.64 48.79 7.72
N PRO A 997 -44.68 49.71 7.48
CA PRO A 997 -43.88 49.75 6.26
C PRO A 997 -43.05 48.47 6.05
N CYS A 998 -42.71 48.20 4.80
CA CYS A 998 -42.07 46.96 4.37
C CYS A 998 -41.02 47.20 3.29
N ALA A 999 -39.75 47.21 3.70
CA ALA A 999 -38.60 47.44 2.82
C ALA A 999 -38.61 46.55 1.56
N LYS A 1000 -39.00 45.27 1.68
CA LYS A 1000 -39.12 44.37 0.52
C LYS A 1000 -40.22 44.79 -0.46
N LEU A 1001 -41.38 45.20 0.03
CA LEU A 1001 -42.48 45.64 -0.84
C LEU A 1001 -42.24 47.05 -1.40
N GLU A 1002 -41.52 47.90 -0.66
CA GLU A 1002 -41.04 49.20 -1.14
C GLU A 1002 -40.04 49.00 -2.30
N THR A 1003 -38.97 48.24 -2.11
CA THR A 1003 -38.01 47.89 -3.18
C THR A 1003 -38.68 47.18 -4.37
N LEU A 1004 -39.66 46.30 -4.11
CA LEU A 1004 -40.42 45.63 -5.17
C LEU A 1004 -41.23 46.65 -5.98
N ILE A 1005 -41.96 47.57 -5.33
CA ILE A 1005 -42.82 48.53 -6.04
C ILE A 1005 -41.98 49.48 -6.90
N GLU A 1006 -40.85 49.99 -6.38
CA GLU A 1006 -39.93 50.84 -7.17
C GLU A 1006 -39.46 50.13 -8.46
N GLN A 1007 -39.17 48.84 -8.37
CA GLN A 1007 -38.78 48.00 -9.51
C GLN A 1007 -39.95 47.61 -10.43
N LEU A 1008 -41.16 47.42 -9.88
CA LEU A 1008 -42.36 47.17 -10.68
C LEU A 1008 -42.77 48.43 -11.46
N ASP A 1009 -42.70 49.62 -10.87
CA ASP A 1009 -43.01 50.89 -11.54
C ASP A 1009 -42.08 51.09 -12.75
N GLU A 1010 -40.77 50.91 -12.59
CA GLU A 1010 -39.76 50.99 -13.66
C GLU A 1010 -40.07 50.01 -14.81
N VAL A 1011 -40.19 48.71 -14.51
CA VAL A 1011 -40.35 47.64 -15.50
C VAL A 1011 -41.72 47.68 -16.20
N ILE A 1012 -42.78 48.11 -15.51
CA ILE A 1012 -44.12 48.25 -16.09
C ILE A 1012 -44.18 49.49 -17.02
N LEU A 1013 -43.48 50.58 -16.70
CA LEU A 1013 -43.36 51.75 -17.58
C LEU A 1013 -42.59 51.43 -18.88
N GLU A 1014 -41.60 50.55 -18.83
CA GLU A 1014 -40.93 50.00 -20.02
C GLU A 1014 -41.82 49.01 -20.82
N GLY A 1015 -43.00 48.65 -20.28
CA GLY A 1015 -44.02 47.83 -20.95
C GLY A 1015 -43.80 46.31 -20.86
N HIS A 1016 -42.80 45.87 -20.09
CA HIS A 1016 -42.47 44.48 -19.81
C HIS A 1016 -43.56 43.74 -18.99
N LYS A 1017 -43.49 42.41 -18.94
CA LYS A 1017 -44.47 41.57 -18.20
C LYS A 1017 -43.78 40.81 -17.08
N VAL A 1018 -44.39 40.86 -15.89
CA VAL A 1018 -43.73 40.51 -14.63
C VAL A 1018 -44.43 39.37 -13.90
N LEU A 1019 -43.66 38.37 -13.47
CA LEU A 1019 -44.08 37.34 -12.52
C LEU A 1019 -43.57 37.67 -11.12
N VAL A 1020 -44.43 37.58 -10.10
CA VAL A 1020 -44.03 37.73 -8.70
C VAL A 1020 -44.34 36.46 -7.91
N PHE A 1021 -43.31 35.83 -7.36
CA PHE A 1021 -43.37 34.57 -6.65
C PHE A 1021 -43.11 34.71 -5.15
N SER A 1022 -43.90 34.00 -4.34
CA SER A 1022 -43.71 33.90 -2.88
C SER A 1022 -44.18 32.54 -2.36
N GLN A 1023 -43.55 32.00 -1.30
CA GLN A 1023 -44.03 30.81 -0.60
C GLN A 1023 -45.24 31.10 0.31
N PHE A 1024 -45.44 32.36 0.68
CA PHE A 1024 -46.43 32.82 1.65
C PHE A 1024 -47.61 33.45 0.91
N THR A 1025 -48.72 32.70 0.75
CA THR A 1025 -49.96 33.23 0.15
C THR A 1025 -50.52 34.45 0.89
N SER A 1026 -50.22 34.57 2.19
CA SER A 1026 -50.52 35.75 3.01
C SER A 1026 -49.63 36.96 2.69
N PHE A 1027 -48.38 36.77 2.23
CA PHE A 1027 -47.53 37.89 1.81
C PHE A 1027 -47.98 38.43 0.44
N LEU A 1028 -48.35 37.52 -0.48
CA LEU A 1028 -49.03 37.92 -1.71
C LEU A 1028 -50.35 38.65 -1.43
N ALA A 1029 -51.10 38.31 -0.37
CA ALA A 1029 -52.31 39.04 0.00
C ALA A 1029 -52.03 40.48 0.50
N ILE A 1030 -50.90 40.72 1.17
CA ILE A 1030 -50.45 42.06 1.55
C ILE A 1030 -50.05 42.86 0.30
N LEU A 1031 -49.26 42.26 -0.60
CA LEU A 1031 -48.89 42.87 -1.89
C LEU A 1031 -50.13 43.19 -2.74
N ARG A 1032 -51.13 42.30 -2.80
CA ARG A 1032 -52.40 42.56 -3.48
C ARG A 1032 -53.08 43.84 -3.00
N ARG A 1033 -53.23 44.02 -1.68
CA ARG A 1033 -53.79 45.25 -1.10
C ARG A 1033 -52.97 46.49 -1.46
N LEU A 1034 -51.64 46.36 -1.55
CA LEU A 1034 -50.72 47.45 -1.91
C LEU A 1034 -50.82 47.85 -3.40
N LEU A 1035 -51.09 46.89 -4.29
CA LEU A 1035 -51.34 47.08 -5.71
C LEU A 1035 -52.75 47.64 -5.99
N GLU A 1036 -53.76 47.10 -5.30
CA GLU A 1036 -55.15 47.60 -5.33
C GLU A 1036 -55.21 49.07 -4.91
N ALA A 1037 -54.49 49.46 -3.85
CA ALA A 1037 -54.37 50.85 -3.40
C ALA A 1037 -53.63 51.78 -4.38
N ARG A 1038 -52.85 51.23 -5.32
CA ARG A 1038 -52.18 51.96 -6.41
C ARG A 1038 -52.94 51.89 -7.75
N GLY A 1039 -54.02 51.11 -7.84
CA GLY A 1039 -54.77 50.91 -9.08
C GLY A 1039 -54.05 50.05 -10.14
N MET A 1040 -53.03 49.28 -9.77
CA MET A 1040 -52.28 48.43 -10.70
C MET A 1040 -53.07 47.16 -11.07
N PRO A 1041 -53.34 46.88 -12.36
CA PRO A 1041 -53.94 45.61 -12.79
C PRO A 1041 -52.99 44.42 -12.54
N TYR A 1042 -53.50 43.32 -12.00
CA TYR A 1042 -52.72 42.09 -11.79
C TYR A 1042 -53.61 40.83 -11.84
N GLU A 1043 -52.99 39.69 -12.15
CA GLU A 1043 -53.57 38.36 -11.99
C GLU A 1043 -53.06 37.62 -10.74
N TYR A 1044 -53.80 36.63 -10.25
CA TYR A 1044 -53.46 35.90 -9.01
C TYR A 1044 -53.73 34.40 -9.07
N LEU A 1045 -52.74 33.57 -8.73
CA LEU A 1045 -52.85 32.10 -8.75
C LEU A 1045 -52.22 31.42 -7.52
N ASP A 1046 -53.05 30.65 -6.79
CA ASP A 1046 -52.64 29.88 -5.61
C ASP A 1046 -53.12 28.41 -5.61
N GLY A 1047 -52.96 27.73 -4.48
CA GLY A 1047 -53.41 26.36 -4.27
C GLY A 1047 -54.93 26.15 -4.32
N LYS A 1048 -55.73 27.21 -4.13
CA LYS A 1048 -57.20 27.21 -4.10
C LYS A 1048 -57.82 27.65 -5.42
N THR A 1049 -57.15 28.49 -6.21
CA THR A 1049 -57.57 28.92 -7.56
C THR A 1049 -58.05 27.73 -8.41
N THR A 1050 -59.30 27.79 -8.88
CA THR A 1050 -59.96 26.78 -9.72
C THR A 1050 -59.91 27.14 -11.20
N ASP A 1051 -60.12 28.42 -11.52
CA ASP A 1051 -60.11 29.09 -12.83
C ASP A 1051 -58.69 29.37 -13.34
N ARG A 1052 -57.75 28.44 -13.12
CA ARG A 1052 -56.32 28.65 -13.37
C ARG A 1052 -55.99 28.97 -14.84
N GLN A 1053 -56.71 28.34 -15.76
CA GLN A 1053 -56.39 28.40 -17.18
C GLN A 1053 -56.69 29.78 -17.78
N SER A 1054 -57.91 30.30 -17.55
CA SER A 1054 -58.33 31.62 -18.05
C SER A 1054 -57.46 32.77 -17.52
N ARG A 1055 -56.91 32.64 -16.30
CA ARG A 1055 -55.95 33.61 -15.73
C ARG A 1055 -54.59 33.59 -16.43
N VAL A 1056 -54.13 32.40 -16.84
CA VAL A 1056 -52.87 32.22 -17.59
C VAL A 1056 -53.02 32.70 -19.03
N GLU A 1057 -54.18 32.45 -19.65
CA GLU A 1057 -54.53 32.97 -20.98
C GLU A 1057 -54.63 34.51 -20.95
N HIS A 1058 -55.43 35.07 -20.03
CA HIS A 1058 -55.54 36.52 -19.81
C HIS A 1058 -54.17 37.19 -19.58
N PHE A 1059 -53.32 36.65 -18.70
CA PHE A 1059 -51.98 37.21 -18.49
C PHE A 1059 -51.05 37.11 -19.71
N GLN A 1060 -51.16 36.07 -20.54
CA GLN A 1060 -50.30 35.98 -21.73
C GLN A 1060 -50.80 36.88 -22.86
N ASP A 1061 -52.09 36.81 -23.17
CA ASP A 1061 -52.66 37.38 -24.39
C ASP A 1061 -53.05 38.87 -24.25
N ASP A 1062 -53.45 39.34 -23.07
CA ASP A 1062 -53.87 40.74 -22.86
C ASP A 1062 -52.65 41.67 -22.69
N PRO A 1063 -52.46 42.72 -23.51
CA PRO A 1063 -51.33 43.65 -23.40
C PRO A 1063 -51.27 44.47 -22.11
N GLU A 1064 -52.43 44.75 -21.49
CA GLU A 1064 -52.60 45.58 -20.29
C GLU A 1064 -52.38 44.76 -19.00
N CYS A 1065 -52.54 43.43 -19.07
CA CYS A 1065 -52.21 42.54 -17.95
C CYS A 1065 -50.69 42.40 -17.79
N LYS A 1066 -50.07 43.35 -17.08
CA LYS A 1066 -48.60 43.42 -16.90
C LYS A 1066 -48.05 42.55 -15.77
N LEU A 1067 -48.85 42.19 -14.76
CA LEU A 1067 -48.38 41.63 -13.49
C LEU A 1067 -49.11 40.34 -13.10
N PHE A 1068 -48.39 39.27 -12.75
CA PHE A 1068 -48.97 38.01 -12.27
C PHE A 1068 -48.36 37.57 -10.94
N LEU A 1069 -49.20 37.50 -9.90
CA LEU A 1069 -48.84 37.07 -8.56
C LEU A 1069 -49.09 35.57 -8.41
N VAL A 1070 -48.05 34.77 -8.20
CA VAL A 1070 -48.16 33.30 -8.19
C VAL A 1070 -47.48 32.72 -6.95
N SER A 1071 -48.19 31.89 -6.18
CA SER A 1071 -47.55 31.20 -5.05
C SER A 1071 -46.53 30.16 -5.56
N LEU A 1072 -45.32 30.10 -4.99
CA LEU A 1072 -44.23 29.22 -5.48
C LEU A 1072 -44.67 27.75 -5.65
N LYS A 1073 -45.52 27.24 -4.74
CA LYS A 1073 -46.07 25.87 -4.78
C LYS A 1073 -47.08 25.63 -5.91
N ALA A 1074 -47.67 26.68 -6.47
CA ALA A 1074 -48.55 26.62 -7.64
C ALA A 1074 -47.83 27.08 -8.93
N GLY A 1075 -46.77 27.87 -8.82
CA GLY A 1075 -45.87 28.23 -9.93
C GLY A 1075 -45.02 27.06 -10.40
N GLY A 1076 -44.54 26.22 -9.48
CA GLY A 1076 -43.84 24.96 -9.80
C GLY A 1076 -44.72 23.89 -10.49
N GLN A 1077 -45.97 24.20 -10.83
CA GLN A 1077 -46.99 23.25 -11.25
C GLN A 1077 -47.44 23.45 -12.72
N GLY A 1078 -46.55 23.13 -13.66
CA GLY A 1078 -46.87 22.98 -15.08
C GLY A 1078 -46.74 24.24 -15.93
N LEU A 1079 -47.43 25.30 -15.51
CA LEU A 1079 -47.78 26.50 -16.26
C LEU A 1079 -46.73 26.97 -17.28
N ASN A 1080 -47.21 27.34 -18.48
CA ASN A 1080 -46.44 28.06 -19.47
C ASN A 1080 -46.69 29.56 -19.31
N LEU A 1081 -45.65 30.36 -19.09
CA LEU A 1081 -45.72 31.79 -18.79
C LEU A 1081 -44.71 32.59 -19.64
N THR A 1082 -44.55 32.18 -20.90
CA THR A 1082 -43.56 32.71 -21.86
C THR A 1082 -43.73 34.19 -22.21
N ALA A 1083 -44.89 34.79 -21.93
CA ALA A 1083 -45.11 36.22 -22.14
C ALA A 1083 -44.35 37.12 -21.16
N ALA A 1084 -43.86 36.58 -20.03
CA ALA A 1084 -43.11 37.33 -19.03
C ALA A 1084 -41.60 37.29 -19.28
N ASP A 1085 -40.94 38.42 -19.09
CA ASP A 1085 -39.48 38.60 -19.19
C ASP A 1085 -38.83 38.94 -17.85
N TYR A 1086 -39.59 39.50 -16.89
CA TYR A 1086 -39.12 39.84 -15.55
C TYR A 1086 -39.76 38.94 -14.48
N ILE A 1087 -38.97 38.53 -13.49
CA ILE A 1087 -39.38 37.61 -12.43
C ILE A 1087 -38.80 38.08 -11.09
N TYR A 1088 -39.66 38.28 -10.09
CA TYR A 1088 -39.26 38.61 -8.72
C TYR A 1088 -39.65 37.48 -7.76
N ILE A 1089 -38.68 36.97 -7.00
CA ILE A 1089 -38.88 35.99 -5.93
C ILE A 1089 -38.77 36.75 -4.60
N LEU A 1090 -39.89 36.90 -3.90
CA LEU A 1090 -39.99 37.74 -2.70
C LEU A 1090 -39.33 37.12 -1.46
N ASP A 1091 -39.19 35.81 -1.44
CA ASP A 1091 -38.68 35.05 -0.29
C ASP A 1091 -37.94 33.77 -0.74
N PRO A 1092 -36.74 33.48 -0.23
CA PRO A 1092 -35.96 32.32 -0.64
C PRO A 1092 -36.55 31.03 -0.08
N TRP A 1093 -36.49 29.96 -0.87
CA TRP A 1093 -36.92 28.62 -0.47
C TRP A 1093 -35.76 27.81 0.13
N TRP A 1094 -36.02 26.58 0.57
CA TRP A 1094 -34.97 25.68 1.11
C TRP A 1094 -34.33 24.76 0.07
N ASN A 1095 -34.94 24.65 -1.12
CA ASN A 1095 -34.47 23.84 -2.23
C ASN A 1095 -34.40 24.72 -3.49
N PRO A 1096 -33.19 25.04 -4.01
CA PRO A 1096 -33.05 25.94 -5.16
C PRO A 1096 -33.69 25.40 -6.44
N ALA A 1097 -33.89 24.08 -6.57
CA ALA A 1097 -34.57 23.49 -7.72
C ALA A 1097 -36.04 23.96 -7.85
N VAL A 1098 -36.70 24.32 -6.75
CA VAL A 1098 -38.10 24.84 -6.77
C VAL A 1098 -38.14 26.28 -7.29
N GLU A 1099 -37.13 27.09 -6.98
CA GLU A 1099 -36.97 28.45 -7.53
C GLU A 1099 -36.60 28.40 -9.01
N ALA A 1100 -35.62 27.57 -9.38
CA ALA A 1100 -35.24 27.34 -10.77
C ALA A 1100 -36.45 26.84 -11.60
N GLN A 1101 -37.23 25.90 -11.06
CA GLN A 1101 -38.47 25.40 -11.67
C GLN A 1101 -39.56 26.49 -11.83
N ALA A 1102 -39.55 27.57 -11.05
CA ALA A 1102 -40.46 28.70 -11.20
C ALA A 1102 -39.97 29.68 -12.28
N VAL A 1103 -38.67 30.01 -12.29
CA VAL A 1103 -38.03 30.81 -13.34
C VAL A 1103 -38.15 30.14 -14.71
N ASP A 1104 -38.00 28.81 -14.76
CA ASP A 1104 -38.18 27.96 -15.93
C ASP A 1104 -39.65 27.80 -16.37
N ARG A 1105 -40.58 28.62 -15.88
CA ARG A 1105 -41.95 28.76 -16.44
C ARG A 1105 -42.02 29.86 -17.50
N ALA A 1106 -41.17 30.88 -17.41
CA ALA A 1106 -41.02 31.94 -18.40
C ALA A 1106 -39.81 31.72 -19.32
N HIS A 1107 -38.70 31.20 -18.79
CA HIS A 1107 -37.52 30.82 -19.59
C HIS A 1107 -37.76 29.47 -20.31
N ARG A 1108 -38.53 29.51 -21.40
CA ARG A 1108 -38.97 28.33 -22.17
C ARG A 1108 -38.91 28.55 -23.69
N ILE A 1109 -39.00 27.46 -24.45
CA ILE A 1109 -39.21 27.52 -25.90
C ILE A 1109 -40.48 28.34 -26.19
N GLY A 1110 -40.33 29.39 -27.00
CA GLY A 1110 -41.35 30.42 -27.24
C GLY A 1110 -40.99 31.78 -26.64
N GLN A 1111 -40.08 31.84 -25.67
CA GLN A 1111 -39.48 33.07 -25.19
C GLN A 1111 -38.52 33.65 -26.24
N THR A 1112 -38.66 34.94 -26.55
CA THR A 1112 -37.80 35.68 -27.50
C THR A 1112 -37.00 36.81 -26.85
N ARG A 1113 -37.25 37.12 -25.57
CA ARG A 1113 -36.60 38.17 -24.79
C ARG A 1113 -35.70 37.59 -23.70
N LYS A 1114 -34.66 38.34 -23.32
CA LYS A 1114 -33.78 38.01 -22.19
C LYS A 1114 -34.59 37.96 -20.90
N VAL A 1115 -34.40 36.92 -20.10
CA VAL A 1115 -35.18 36.71 -18.86
C VAL A 1115 -34.36 37.16 -17.64
N PHE A 1116 -34.93 38.06 -16.84
CA PHE A 1116 -34.33 38.59 -15.63
C PHE A 1116 -35.03 38.02 -14.39
N ALA A 1117 -34.28 37.38 -13.50
CA ALA A 1117 -34.78 36.76 -12.29
C ALA A 1117 -34.09 37.34 -11.04
N TYR A 1118 -34.86 38.08 -10.25
CA TYR A 1118 -34.42 38.81 -9.07
C TYR A 1118 -34.89 38.12 -7.78
N ARG A 1119 -33.97 37.82 -6.85
CA ARG A 1119 -34.30 37.35 -5.50
C ARG A 1119 -34.25 38.52 -4.52
N LEU A 1120 -35.35 38.82 -3.82
CA LEU A 1120 -35.37 39.83 -2.76
C LEU A 1120 -34.96 39.19 -1.43
N ILE A 1121 -33.82 39.63 -0.89
CA ILE A 1121 -33.22 39.11 0.35
C ILE A 1121 -33.06 40.26 1.35
N ALA A 1122 -33.61 40.11 2.55
CA ALA A 1122 -33.39 41.08 3.62
C ALA A 1122 -31.99 40.91 4.23
N ARG A 1123 -31.16 41.96 4.23
CA ARG A 1123 -29.79 41.92 4.80
C ARG A 1123 -29.78 41.59 6.29
N ASP A 1124 -28.71 40.94 6.74
CA ASP A 1124 -28.50 40.57 8.15
C ASP A 1124 -29.69 39.78 8.74
N THR A 1125 -30.40 39.03 7.90
CA THR A 1125 -31.48 38.12 8.31
C THR A 1125 -31.12 36.67 8.02
N VAL A 1126 -31.98 35.77 8.52
CA VAL A 1126 -31.96 34.34 8.24
C VAL A 1126 -32.02 34.03 6.73
N GLU A 1127 -32.57 34.92 5.90
CA GLU A 1127 -32.65 34.72 4.45
C GLU A 1127 -31.28 34.75 3.77
N GLU A 1128 -30.42 35.68 4.18
CA GLU A 1128 -29.04 35.77 3.70
C GLU A 1128 -28.23 34.56 4.17
N LYS A 1129 -28.45 34.08 5.41
CA LYS A 1129 -27.84 32.83 5.91
C LYS A 1129 -28.35 31.61 5.14
N ILE A 1130 -29.62 31.59 4.70
CA ILE A 1130 -30.20 30.54 3.85
C ILE A 1130 -29.55 30.54 2.47
N LEU A 1131 -29.37 31.70 1.84
CA LEU A 1131 -28.68 31.81 0.56
C LEU A 1131 -27.23 31.30 0.66
N ALA A 1132 -26.49 31.73 1.68
CA ALA A 1132 -25.13 31.24 1.93
C ALA A 1132 -25.06 29.72 2.21
N LEU A 1133 -26.12 29.12 2.78
CA LEU A 1133 -26.25 27.66 2.95
C LEU A 1133 -26.65 26.94 1.65
N GLN A 1134 -27.43 27.58 0.76
CA GLN A 1134 -27.70 27.07 -0.58
C GLN A 1134 -26.41 27.03 -1.41
N ASP A 1135 -25.67 28.14 -1.48
CA ASP A 1135 -24.43 28.24 -2.26
C ASP A 1135 -23.38 27.23 -1.78
N ARG A 1136 -23.08 27.20 -0.45
CA ARG A 1136 -22.17 26.20 0.14
C ARG A 1136 -22.55 24.76 -0.19
N LYS A 1137 -23.84 24.45 -0.33
CA LYS A 1137 -24.31 23.10 -0.69
C LYS A 1137 -24.35 22.85 -2.20
N ARG A 1138 -24.52 23.87 -3.05
CA ARG A 1138 -24.36 23.73 -4.51
C ARG A 1138 -22.91 23.39 -4.84
N ASP A 1139 -21.97 24.17 -4.31
CA ASP A 1139 -20.54 23.99 -4.56
C ASP A 1139 -20.05 22.61 -4.02
N LEU A 1140 -20.68 22.11 -2.93
CA LEU A 1140 -20.45 20.75 -2.40
C LEU A 1140 -21.11 19.65 -3.23
N ALA A 1141 -22.28 19.91 -3.86
CA ALA A 1141 -22.99 18.93 -4.69
C ALA A 1141 -22.36 18.78 -6.08
N ASP A 1142 -21.84 19.87 -6.65
CA ASP A 1142 -21.12 19.87 -7.93
C ASP A 1142 -19.74 19.21 -7.79
N SER A 1143 -19.09 19.33 -6.61
CA SER A 1143 -17.83 18.63 -6.30
C SER A 1143 -18.03 17.20 -5.77
N ILE A 1144 -19.18 16.89 -5.16
CA ILE A 1144 -19.52 15.56 -4.62
C ILE A 1144 -20.97 15.20 -4.98
N VAL A 1145 -21.13 14.40 -6.03
CA VAL A 1145 -22.42 13.79 -6.40
C VAL A 1145 -22.82 12.72 -5.37
N ARG A 1146 -23.30 13.15 -4.18
CA ARG A 1146 -24.12 12.45 -3.14
C ARG A 1146 -24.10 13.22 -1.80
N ALA A 1147 -25.23 13.80 -1.37
CA ALA A 1147 -25.69 13.79 0.05
C ALA A 1147 -27.05 14.49 0.32
N ASP A 1148 -28.04 13.68 0.71
CA ASP A 1148 -29.16 13.94 1.64
C ASP A 1148 -30.16 15.10 1.45
N GLU A 1149 -31.43 14.72 1.22
CA GLU A 1149 -32.61 15.60 1.25
C GLU A 1149 -33.01 16.04 2.68
N SER A 1150 -32.22 16.91 3.27
CA SER A 1150 -32.69 18.28 3.48
C SER A 1150 -31.65 19.06 4.28
N VAL A 1151 -31.57 20.35 4.00
CA VAL A 1151 -30.86 21.33 4.84
C VAL A 1151 -31.24 21.12 6.32
N ILE A 1152 -32.54 20.88 6.58
CA ILE A 1152 -33.17 20.65 7.88
C ILE A 1152 -32.77 19.32 8.55
N SER A 1153 -32.70 18.20 7.82
CA SER A 1153 -32.36 16.91 8.41
C SER A 1153 -30.86 16.80 8.70
N SER A 1154 -30.01 17.48 7.93
CA SER A 1154 -28.56 17.49 8.12
C SER A 1154 -28.03 18.57 9.06
N LEU A 1155 -28.88 19.49 9.60
CA LEU A 1155 -28.41 20.59 10.45
C LEU A 1155 -27.52 20.10 11.61
N THR A 1156 -26.27 20.55 11.59
CA THR A 1156 -25.31 20.43 12.69
C THR A 1156 -25.58 21.51 13.76
N ALA A 1157 -24.80 21.50 14.86
CA ALA A 1157 -24.83 22.60 15.83
C ALA A 1157 -24.36 23.91 15.20
N GLU A 1158 -23.33 23.83 14.37
CA GLU A 1158 -22.69 24.95 13.69
C GLU A 1158 -23.62 25.57 12.61
N ASP A 1159 -24.39 24.76 11.87
CA ASP A 1159 -25.40 25.28 10.93
C ASP A 1159 -26.51 26.04 11.67
N VAL A 1160 -26.95 25.54 12.83
CA VAL A 1160 -27.95 26.24 13.66
C VAL A 1160 -27.37 27.52 14.22
N GLU A 1161 -26.15 27.48 14.78
CA GLU A 1161 -25.50 28.69 15.31
C GLU A 1161 -25.26 29.74 14.22
N LEU A 1162 -24.91 29.33 12.99
CA LEU A 1162 -24.80 30.20 11.82
C LEU A 1162 -26.16 30.83 11.44
N LEU A 1163 -27.25 30.07 11.45
CA LEU A 1163 -28.61 30.56 11.15
C LEU A 1163 -29.12 31.58 12.19
N PHE A 1164 -28.66 31.50 13.44
CA PHE A 1164 -28.99 32.45 14.51
C PHE A 1164 -27.83 33.43 14.85
N SER A 1165 -26.78 33.47 14.01
CA SER A 1165 -25.66 34.42 14.11
C SER A 1165 -26.05 35.83 13.69
#